data_AF-A0A1J4J8F2-F1
#
_entry.id   AF-A0A1J4J8F2-F1
#
_cell.length_a   1.000
_cell.length_b   1.000
_cell.length_c   1.000
_cell.angle_alpha   90.00
_cell.angle_beta   90.00
_cell.angle_gamma   90.00
#
_symmetry.space_group_name_H-M   'P 1'
#
loop_
_entity.id
_entity.type
_entity.pdbx_description
1 polymer ?
#
loop_
_entity_poly.entity_id
_entity_poly.type
_entity_poly.pdbx_seq_one_letter_code
_entity_poly.pdbx_strand_id
1 'polypeptide(L)'
;MEKEELSQERENLKKLKDTIKSDKDNLTMQKDELNQEKEKYFLEKEQIAQENERLIKCKENFEQEQESFNREKESFYADKEDFIKIMNKYSIDKEKLDKESNELAQLKEDMKQEREVLNQKNENLKQNEVILNKEKETFNLEKEALNQEKETLNQEKETLNQEKEALNQEKEALNQEKIAFDQEKETLNQEKETLNQEKETFNLEKEKFIQENGNMNQYKENLDHENQKLSKEKEVIDQGKSELNQDREKLKHEKSSLNQWREELNQEKEFLLQEKENLKIEKDNLILENENLKKKVSEFNIEKEKFDTKVADIENQIKNLDSSQKQFEEEKEIFNEKIIQFQSQVQLINDKTLEINEQKQELKKQRKENKKEIALLSKRKKEIQNETESLQILKQKQQEEFNQITSQITLKKEEVEKIEEQINLQKMEVENEKEIFLNEINLQKEELLNQKLEFDKEKNDFLLEKAKFSDQLQNIESQLNENERQKAENERIRNDLQTQIQEIEEQRKKLENNQKIFNEKQSDFSEKVKNAKEQTQNQMEVIKNELFEIKKQRNELESTHEAFKIEEDSLKMLKLDIDSQKEELTHIQSQIEKNKDFIETQKIEIDTQLSMINYQKEENEKLKNENEDKESELKLLKEEIEEEKKKILIQSKELFELKNEFEDEKMEIENLKFKNDQEREELKRKNVEFDKKSEKLEIQIKEFSELKKIEENKSNEQIQTLEEQISILKAEIDNLQKEGIEKENELMELKLTHKKQQKEIEKQTHLIKQLETPKKGISHQRNNSSQNHLSHNHSSQNHFSLTPSHKIEKQQDKRTTLSATRERRKAVQMKAADSGIDASYLRKVLLQFFYQDANTRDTLIPVMLSIVGCDESEIQLAQRKWSDGNQIISGASRFWPFT
;
A
#
# COMPACT_ATOMS: atom_id res chain seq x y z
N MET A 1 177.85 10.38 -166.30
CA MET A 1 177.31 11.41 -165.40
C MET A 1 175.78 11.34 -165.35
N GLU A 2 175.02 11.49 -166.45
CA GLU A 2 173.53 11.42 -166.47
C GLU A 2 172.85 10.19 -165.80
N LYS A 3 173.58 9.13 -165.46
CA LYS A 3 173.03 7.91 -164.84
C LYS A 3 172.96 7.92 -163.31
N GLU A 4 173.61 8.88 -162.64
CA GLU A 4 173.64 8.95 -161.16
C GLU A 4 172.52 9.83 -160.60
N GLU A 5 172.24 10.98 -161.21
CA GLU A 5 171.19 11.93 -160.76
C GLU A 5 169.80 11.28 -160.74
N LEU A 6 169.45 10.52 -161.79
CA LEU A 6 168.21 9.73 -161.89
C LEU A 6 168.07 8.63 -160.81
N SER A 7 169.17 8.24 -160.16
CA SER A 7 169.13 7.30 -159.02
C SER A 7 168.75 8.02 -157.73
N GLN A 8 169.32 9.20 -157.48
CA GLN A 8 169.01 10.01 -156.29
C GLN A 8 167.59 10.56 -156.30
N GLU A 9 167.07 10.97 -157.47
CA GLU A 9 165.67 11.43 -157.58
C GLU A 9 164.67 10.31 -157.23
N ARG A 10 164.93 9.08 -157.68
CA ARG A 10 164.12 7.89 -157.31
C ARG A 10 164.19 7.57 -155.81
N GLU A 11 165.34 7.76 -155.17
CA GLU A 11 165.47 7.55 -153.72
C GLU A 11 164.70 8.62 -152.93
N ASN A 12 164.75 9.88 -153.37
CA ASN A 12 164.00 10.98 -152.76
C ASN A 12 162.48 10.81 -152.94
N LEU A 13 162.01 10.40 -154.13
CA LEU A 13 160.60 10.07 -154.37
C LEU A 13 160.13 8.87 -153.52
N LYS A 14 161.01 7.90 -153.25
CA LYS A 14 160.71 6.79 -152.33
C LYS A 14 160.54 7.30 -150.90
N LYS A 15 161.50 8.08 -150.38
CA LYS A 15 161.43 8.69 -149.05
C LYS A 15 160.15 9.50 -148.87
N LEU A 16 159.82 10.37 -149.83
CA LEU A 16 158.60 11.18 -149.81
C LEU A 16 157.32 10.32 -149.77
N LYS A 17 157.28 9.22 -150.54
CA LYS A 17 156.16 8.27 -150.53
C LYS A 17 156.01 7.56 -149.18
N ASP A 18 157.13 7.18 -148.57
CA ASP A 18 157.14 6.52 -147.26
C ASP A 18 156.72 7.52 -146.15
N THR A 19 157.12 8.80 -146.22
CA THR A 19 156.62 9.89 -145.36
C THR A 19 155.11 10.10 -145.51
N ILE A 20 154.60 10.27 -146.74
CA ILE A 20 153.17 10.48 -147.01
C ILE A 20 152.33 9.29 -146.50
N LYS A 21 152.87 8.06 -146.52
CA LYS A 21 152.21 6.93 -145.91
C LYS A 21 152.22 7.03 -144.37
N SER A 22 153.36 7.37 -143.75
CA SER A 22 153.45 7.59 -142.31
C SER A 22 152.43 8.64 -141.84
N ASP A 23 152.30 9.77 -142.54
CA ASP A 23 151.37 10.84 -142.20
C ASP A 23 149.91 10.40 -142.35
N LYS A 24 149.59 9.61 -143.37
CA LYS A 24 148.25 9.03 -143.55
C LYS A 24 147.89 8.06 -142.43
N ASP A 25 148.83 7.19 -142.06
CA ASP A 25 148.60 6.19 -141.02
C ASP A 25 148.45 6.90 -139.64
N ASN A 26 149.21 7.98 -139.40
CA ASN A 26 149.04 8.89 -138.24
C ASN A 26 147.66 9.59 -138.20
N LEU A 27 147.22 10.16 -139.32
CA LEU A 27 145.89 10.77 -139.45
C LEU A 27 144.75 9.75 -139.28
N THR A 28 145.01 8.47 -139.56
CA THR A 28 144.05 7.39 -139.30
C THR A 28 143.97 7.10 -137.79
N MET A 29 145.10 7.00 -137.09
CA MET A 29 145.12 6.90 -135.62
C MET A 29 144.38 8.06 -134.94
N GLN A 30 144.70 9.31 -135.28
CA GLN A 30 144.05 10.49 -134.68
C GLN A 30 142.53 10.53 -134.94
N LYS A 31 142.08 10.02 -136.09
CA LYS A 31 140.65 9.90 -136.39
C LYS A 31 139.97 8.85 -135.51
N ASP A 32 140.64 7.73 -135.26
CA ASP A 32 140.10 6.64 -134.45
C ASP A 32 140.12 6.98 -132.95
N GLU A 33 141.16 7.69 -132.47
CA GLU A 33 141.19 8.32 -131.13
C GLU A 33 140.02 9.30 -130.94
N LEU A 34 139.79 10.20 -131.91
CA LEU A 34 138.67 11.15 -131.89
C LEU A 34 137.29 10.46 -131.96
N ASN A 35 137.20 9.26 -132.55
CA ASN A 35 135.96 8.48 -132.54
C ASN A 35 135.74 7.82 -131.16
N GLN A 36 136.78 7.25 -130.54
CA GLN A 36 136.70 6.70 -129.17
C GLN A 36 136.33 7.78 -128.15
N GLU A 37 136.88 9.00 -128.27
CA GLU A 37 136.52 10.12 -127.40
C GLU A 37 135.06 10.57 -127.58
N LYS A 38 134.53 10.52 -128.81
CA LYS A 38 133.10 10.76 -129.07
C LYS A 38 132.18 9.68 -128.52
N GLU A 39 132.55 8.40 -128.64
CA GLU A 39 131.79 7.29 -128.04
C GLU A 39 131.77 7.41 -126.51
N LYS A 40 132.92 7.74 -125.90
CA LYS A 40 133.00 8.03 -124.46
C LYS A 40 132.08 9.20 -124.07
N TYR A 41 132.12 10.32 -124.79
CA TYR A 41 131.25 11.47 -124.52
C TYR A 41 129.77 11.15 -124.71
N PHE A 42 129.42 10.28 -125.66
CA PHE A 42 128.04 9.82 -125.84
C PHE A 42 127.56 8.99 -124.64
N LEU A 43 128.38 8.03 -124.18
CA LEU A 43 128.08 7.21 -122.99
C LEU A 43 127.99 8.05 -121.71
N GLU A 44 128.87 9.04 -121.53
CA GLU A 44 128.85 9.97 -120.39
C GLU A 44 127.57 10.83 -120.41
N LYS A 45 127.17 11.32 -121.58
CA LYS A 45 125.90 12.03 -121.76
C LYS A 45 124.67 11.14 -121.49
N GLU A 46 124.72 9.86 -121.86
CA GLU A 46 123.66 8.90 -121.58
C GLU A 46 123.54 8.60 -120.07
N GLN A 47 124.66 8.45 -119.37
CA GLN A 47 124.69 8.30 -117.91
C GLN A 47 124.09 9.53 -117.20
N ILE A 48 124.47 10.75 -117.63
CA ILE A 48 123.91 12.00 -117.11
C ILE A 48 122.39 12.07 -117.37
N ALA A 49 121.89 11.58 -118.51
CA ALA A 49 120.45 11.53 -118.77
C ALA A 49 119.71 10.57 -117.81
N GLN A 50 120.26 9.37 -117.59
CA GLN A 50 119.70 8.39 -116.65
C GLN A 50 119.74 8.88 -115.19
N GLU A 51 120.79 9.61 -114.80
CA GLU A 51 120.91 10.18 -113.45
C GLU A 51 119.93 11.34 -113.22
N ASN A 52 119.72 12.20 -114.23
CA ASN A 52 118.66 13.21 -114.17
C ASN A 52 117.25 12.58 -114.07
N GLU A 53 116.97 11.49 -114.78
CA GLU A 53 115.68 10.78 -114.67
C GLU A 53 115.45 10.20 -113.26
N ARG A 54 116.52 9.71 -112.61
CA ARG A 54 116.48 9.28 -111.20
C ARG A 54 116.26 10.45 -110.24
N LEU A 55 116.90 11.59 -110.48
CA LEU A 55 116.72 12.82 -109.70
C LEU A 55 115.28 13.35 -109.80
N ILE A 56 114.67 13.32 -110.98
CA ILE A 56 113.25 13.67 -111.18
C ILE A 56 112.36 12.76 -110.34
N LYS A 57 112.51 11.43 -110.45
CA LYS A 57 111.72 10.47 -109.67
C LYS A 57 111.95 10.57 -108.16
N CYS A 58 113.17 10.90 -107.74
CA CYS A 58 113.49 11.16 -106.34
C CYS A 58 112.78 12.43 -105.81
N LYS A 59 112.70 13.48 -106.64
CA LYS A 59 111.95 14.71 -106.33
C LYS A 59 110.44 14.46 -106.29
N GLU A 60 109.89 13.73 -107.27
CA GLU A 60 108.47 13.35 -107.31
C GLU A 60 108.05 12.57 -106.05
N ASN A 61 108.87 11.62 -105.60
CA ASN A 61 108.64 10.89 -104.34
C ASN A 61 108.68 11.82 -103.12
N PHE A 62 109.66 12.72 -103.04
CA PHE A 62 109.76 13.67 -101.91
C PHE A 62 108.56 14.65 -101.87
N GLU A 63 108.07 15.08 -103.03
CA GLU A 63 106.87 15.92 -103.13
C GLU A 63 105.60 15.16 -102.69
N GLN A 64 105.49 13.86 -103.01
CA GLN A 64 104.43 12.99 -102.50
C GLN A 64 104.51 12.74 -100.99
N GLU A 65 105.70 12.51 -100.43
CA GLU A 65 105.92 12.39 -98.99
C GLU A 65 105.54 13.69 -98.27
N GLN A 66 105.93 14.84 -98.82
CA GLN A 66 105.59 16.17 -98.29
C GLN A 66 104.06 16.43 -98.35
N GLU A 67 103.38 16.03 -99.42
CA GLU A 67 101.92 16.06 -99.48
C GLU A 67 101.29 15.16 -98.42
N SER A 68 101.75 13.91 -98.26
CA SER A 68 101.17 12.99 -97.26
C SER A 68 101.33 13.53 -95.83
N PHE A 69 102.49 14.09 -95.51
CA PHE A 69 102.75 14.71 -94.21
C PHE A 69 101.88 15.95 -93.97
N ASN A 70 101.64 16.77 -95.00
CA ASN A 70 100.72 17.90 -94.89
C ASN A 70 99.27 17.46 -94.64
N ARG A 71 98.79 16.40 -95.32
CA ARG A 71 97.44 15.83 -95.10
C ARG A 71 97.30 15.23 -93.69
N GLU A 72 98.30 14.49 -93.20
CA GLU A 72 98.31 13.96 -91.84
C GLU A 72 98.29 15.08 -90.78
N LYS A 73 99.08 16.14 -91.01
CA LYS A 73 99.11 17.34 -90.18
C LYS A 73 97.77 18.09 -90.18
N GLU A 74 97.08 18.17 -91.32
CA GLU A 74 95.74 18.77 -91.42
C GLU A 74 94.69 17.92 -90.67
N SER A 75 94.73 16.59 -90.81
CA SER A 75 93.91 15.68 -89.99
C SER A 75 94.13 15.90 -88.50
N PHE A 76 95.39 15.95 -88.05
CA PHE A 76 95.72 16.18 -86.64
C PHE A 76 95.19 17.53 -86.11
N TYR A 77 95.11 18.57 -86.94
CA TYR A 77 94.49 19.83 -86.54
C TYR A 77 92.96 19.73 -86.44
N ALA A 78 92.30 18.98 -87.33
CA ALA A 78 90.87 18.69 -87.23
C ALA A 78 90.55 17.84 -85.98
N ASP A 79 91.29 16.76 -85.75
CA ASP A 79 91.18 15.89 -84.56
C ASP A 79 91.35 16.70 -83.26
N LYS A 80 92.31 17.65 -83.24
CA LYS A 80 92.52 18.57 -82.13
C LYS A 80 91.36 19.54 -81.93
N GLU A 81 90.76 20.05 -83.00
CA GLU A 81 89.60 20.94 -82.91
C GLU A 81 88.37 20.20 -82.38
N ASP A 82 88.14 18.97 -82.83
CA ASP A 82 87.04 18.13 -82.35
C ASP A 82 87.26 17.66 -80.90
N PHE A 83 88.50 17.38 -80.49
CA PHE A 83 88.85 17.18 -79.08
C PHE A 83 88.51 18.42 -78.23
N ILE A 84 88.79 19.64 -78.72
CA ILE A 84 88.40 20.89 -78.04
C ILE A 84 86.88 21.02 -77.93
N LYS A 85 86.12 20.68 -78.99
CA LYS A 85 84.63 20.66 -78.95
C LYS A 85 84.11 19.67 -77.91
N ILE A 86 84.68 18.47 -77.84
CA ILE A 86 84.34 17.43 -76.86
C ILE A 86 84.64 17.91 -75.43
N MET A 87 85.83 18.48 -75.19
CA MET A 87 86.22 18.98 -73.86
C MET A 87 85.35 20.16 -73.39
N ASN A 88 85.00 21.07 -74.30
CA ASN A 88 84.08 22.18 -74.01
C ASN A 88 82.67 21.66 -73.65
N LYS A 89 82.15 20.68 -74.42
CA LYS A 89 80.88 20.03 -74.10
C LYS A 89 80.92 19.35 -72.73
N TYR A 90 81.97 18.58 -72.43
CA TYR A 90 82.15 17.94 -71.13
C TYR A 90 82.16 18.96 -69.97
N SER A 91 82.82 20.11 -70.14
CA SER A 91 82.81 21.18 -69.13
C SER A 91 81.41 21.75 -68.89
N ILE A 92 80.65 21.99 -69.97
CA ILE A 92 79.26 22.50 -69.88
C ILE A 92 78.33 21.47 -69.24
N ASP A 93 78.44 20.20 -69.62
CA ASP A 93 77.57 19.14 -69.09
C ASP A 93 77.92 18.81 -67.62
N LYS A 94 79.20 18.96 -67.23
CA LYS A 94 79.61 18.91 -65.81
C LYS A 94 79.01 20.09 -65.02
N GLU A 95 79.07 21.31 -65.54
CA GLU A 95 78.48 22.48 -64.86
C GLU A 95 76.96 22.36 -64.66
N LYS A 96 76.25 21.66 -65.56
CA LYS A 96 74.83 21.33 -65.37
C LYS A 96 74.65 20.32 -64.23
N LEU A 97 75.42 19.23 -64.25
CA LEU A 97 75.37 18.20 -63.22
C LEU A 97 75.67 18.76 -61.82
N ASP A 98 76.66 19.66 -61.71
CA ASP A 98 76.99 20.36 -60.47
C ASP A 98 75.83 21.28 -60.00
N LYS A 99 75.08 21.91 -60.92
CA LYS A 99 73.87 22.71 -60.58
C LYS A 99 72.70 21.82 -60.14
N GLU A 100 72.36 20.79 -60.92
CA GLU A 100 71.31 19.80 -60.60
C GLU A 100 71.58 19.11 -59.26
N SER A 101 72.85 18.79 -58.95
CA SER A 101 73.25 18.22 -57.66
C SER A 101 73.04 19.19 -56.48
N ASN A 102 73.24 20.49 -56.69
CA ASN A 102 73.02 21.51 -55.66
C ASN A 102 71.51 21.79 -55.45
N GLU A 103 70.73 21.85 -56.53
CA GLU A 103 69.26 21.97 -56.47
C GLU A 103 68.63 20.76 -55.76
N LEU A 104 69.09 19.55 -56.06
CA LEU A 104 68.68 18.32 -55.37
C LEU A 104 69.12 18.28 -53.90
N ALA A 105 70.23 18.94 -53.53
CA ALA A 105 70.66 19.08 -52.15
C ALA A 105 69.76 20.05 -51.37
N GLN A 106 69.42 21.21 -51.97
CA GLN A 106 68.49 22.18 -51.39
C GLN A 106 67.11 21.56 -51.16
N LEU A 107 66.54 20.91 -52.18
CA LEU A 107 65.21 20.28 -52.09
C LEU A 107 65.13 19.20 -50.99
N LYS A 108 66.23 18.50 -50.70
CA LYS A 108 66.29 17.52 -49.59
C LYS A 108 66.29 18.19 -48.21
N GLU A 109 66.91 19.36 -48.08
CA GLU A 109 66.91 20.13 -46.84
C GLU A 109 65.55 20.83 -46.63
N ASP A 110 64.94 21.35 -47.69
CA ASP A 110 63.59 21.93 -47.66
C ASP A 110 62.54 20.89 -47.23
N MET A 111 62.53 19.69 -47.83
CA MET A 111 61.64 18.59 -47.40
C MET A 111 61.92 18.12 -45.97
N LYS A 112 63.16 18.23 -45.49
CA LYS A 112 63.52 17.90 -44.10
C LYS A 112 62.94 18.93 -43.13
N GLN A 113 63.01 20.23 -43.45
CA GLN A 113 62.39 21.29 -42.67
C GLN A 113 60.85 21.19 -42.68
N GLU A 114 60.23 20.93 -43.83
CA GLU A 114 58.78 20.73 -43.92
C GLU A 114 58.30 19.53 -43.07
N ARG A 115 59.06 18.43 -43.10
CA ARG A 115 58.79 17.26 -42.26
C ARG A 115 58.94 17.55 -40.76
N GLU A 116 59.89 18.40 -40.38
CA GLU A 116 60.10 18.81 -38.99
C GLU A 116 58.95 19.71 -38.49
N VAL A 117 58.49 20.66 -39.31
CA VAL A 117 57.28 21.46 -39.05
C VAL A 117 56.03 20.58 -38.95
N LEU A 118 55.89 19.56 -39.82
CA LEU A 118 54.78 18.61 -39.77
C LEU A 118 54.80 17.75 -38.49
N ASN A 119 55.99 17.33 -38.03
CA ASN A 119 56.15 16.63 -36.75
C ASN A 119 55.70 17.51 -35.57
N GLN A 120 56.20 18.75 -35.48
CA GLN A 120 55.80 19.71 -34.44
C GLN A 120 54.29 19.96 -34.44
N LYS A 121 53.68 20.10 -35.63
CA LYS A 121 52.22 20.25 -35.78
C LYS A 121 51.45 19.02 -35.28
N ASN A 122 51.96 17.82 -35.53
CA ASN A 122 51.37 16.57 -35.02
C ASN A 122 51.53 16.42 -33.49
N GLU A 123 52.62 16.90 -32.90
CA GLU A 123 52.79 16.93 -31.44
C GLU A 123 51.84 17.92 -30.78
N ASN A 124 51.69 19.13 -31.33
CA ASN A 124 50.71 20.12 -30.87
C ASN A 124 49.27 19.60 -30.98
N LEU A 125 48.92 18.87 -32.04
CA LEU A 125 47.61 18.22 -32.16
C LEU A 125 47.36 17.17 -31.06
N LYS A 126 48.34 16.33 -30.73
CA LYS A 126 48.25 15.38 -29.62
C LYS A 126 48.13 16.05 -28.26
N GLN A 127 48.85 17.17 -28.04
CA GLN A 127 48.73 17.95 -26.80
C GLN A 127 47.32 18.54 -26.67
N ASN A 128 46.76 19.11 -27.75
CA ASN A 128 45.39 19.62 -27.78
C ASN A 128 44.34 18.51 -27.56
N GLU A 129 44.55 17.30 -28.10
CA GLU A 129 43.68 16.14 -27.83
C GLU A 129 43.69 15.74 -26.36
N VAL A 130 44.86 15.72 -25.70
CA VAL A 130 44.99 15.45 -24.27
C VAL A 130 44.33 16.55 -23.42
N ILE A 131 44.45 17.82 -23.80
CA ILE A 131 43.78 18.94 -23.12
C ILE A 131 42.26 18.80 -23.25
N LEU A 132 41.75 18.61 -24.48
CA LEU A 132 40.32 18.47 -24.76
C LEU A 132 39.69 17.25 -24.06
N ASN A 133 40.45 16.17 -23.85
CA ASN A 133 39.97 15.02 -23.10
C ASN A 133 39.92 15.28 -21.58
N LYS A 134 40.89 16.02 -21.01
CA LYS A 134 40.81 16.50 -19.62
C LYS A 134 39.64 17.45 -19.40
N GLU A 135 39.37 18.36 -20.34
CA GLU A 135 38.23 19.28 -20.27
C GLU A 135 36.89 18.51 -20.23
N LYS A 136 36.76 17.43 -21.02
CA LYS A 136 35.60 16.53 -20.95
C LYS A 136 35.51 15.77 -19.62
N GLU A 137 36.63 15.31 -19.07
CA GLU A 137 36.66 14.67 -17.75
C GLU A 137 36.19 15.64 -16.66
N THR A 138 36.69 16.89 -16.64
CA THR A 138 36.23 17.91 -15.68
C THR A 138 34.74 18.27 -15.86
N PHE A 139 34.26 18.39 -17.11
CA PHE A 139 32.85 18.68 -17.39
C PHE A 139 31.92 17.52 -16.97
N ASN A 140 32.37 16.27 -17.12
CA ASN A 140 31.61 15.11 -16.64
C ASN A 140 31.53 15.08 -15.11
N LEU A 141 32.64 15.38 -14.40
CA LEU A 141 32.67 15.47 -12.94
C LEU A 141 31.77 16.61 -12.40
N GLU A 142 31.80 17.78 -13.04
CA GLU A 142 30.93 18.92 -12.72
C GLU A 142 29.44 18.55 -12.91
N LYS A 143 29.11 17.84 -14.00
CA LYS A 143 27.77 17.33 -14.26
C LYS A 143 27.33 16.24 -13.27
N GLU A 144 28.24 15.40 -12.77
CA GLU A 144 27.95 14.41 -11.72
C GLU A 144 27.69 15.10 -10.37
N ALA A 145 28.48 16.11 -10.01
CA ALA A 145 28.24 16.93 -8.82
C ALA A 145 26.87 17.65 -8.87
N LEU A 146 26.52 18.27 -10.01
CA LEU A 146 25.23 18.94 -10.20
C LEU A 146 24.03 17.96 -10.12
N ASN A 147 24.22 16.68 -10.52
CA ASN A 147 23.19 15.66 -10.32
C ASN A 147 23.04 15.29 -8.84
N GLN A 148 24.14 15.18 -8.08
CA GLN A 148 24.10 14.89 -6.64
C GLN A 148 23.46 16.04 -5.84
N GLU A 149 23.78 17.29 -6.17
CA GLU A 149 23.14 18.49 -5.59
C GLU A 149 21.62 18.46 -5.85
N LYS A 150 21.21 18.17 -7.08
CA LYS A 150 19.79 18.04 -7.45
C LYS A 150 19.09 16.87 -6.76
N GLU A 151 19.78 15.76 -6.51
CA GLU A 151 19.25 14.61 -5.77
C GLU A 151 19.05 14.96 -4.28
N THR A 152 20.00 15.67 -3.68
CA THR A 152 19.89 16.23 -2.32
C THR A 152 18.71 17.19 -2.21
N LEU A 153 18.56 18.13 -3.16
CA LEU A 153 17.45 19.09 -3.18
C LEU A 153 16.08 18.42 -3.34
N ASN A 154 16.00 17.26 -4.01
CA ASN A 154 14.77 16.46 -4.06
C ASN A 154 14.47 15.80 -2.70
N GLN A 155 15.48 15.30 -2.00
CA GLN A 155 15.33 14.71 -0.67
C GLN A 155 14.86 15.76 0.35
N GLU A 156 15.49 16.94 0.38
CA GLU A 156 15.05 18.08 1.23
C GLU A 156 13.58 18.45 0.96
N LYS A 157 13.18 18.49 -0.31
CA LYS A 157 11.80 18.78 -0.71
C LYS A 157 10.82 17.67 -0.30
N GLU A 158 11.26 16.41 -0.29
CA GLU A 158 10.45 15.28 0.18
C GLU A 158 10.28 15.30 1.70
N THR A 159 11.34 15.62 2.45
CA THR A 159 11.26 15.89 3.90
C THR A 159 10.32 17.06 4.21
N LEU A 160 10.43 18.18 3.50
CA LEU A 160 9.55 19.34 3.69
C LEU A 160 8.06 19.02 3.40
N ASN A 161 7.78 18.09 2.48
CA ASN A 161 6.41 17.60 2.26
C ASN A 161 5.92 16.74 3.44
N GLN A 162 6.78 15.88 4.00
CA GLN A 162 6.44 15.05 5.17
C GLN A 162 6.18 15.90 6.42
N GLU A 163 7.02 16.92 6.68
CA GLU A 163 6.78 17.91 7.75
C GLU A 163 5.43 18.63 7.57
N LYS A 164 5.09 18.98 6.33
CA LYS A 164 3.82 19.63 5.99
C LYS A 164 2.60 18.70 6.13
N GLU A 165 2.74 17.40 5.88
CA GLU A 165 1.69 16.42 6.16
C GLU A 165 1.52 16.20 7.67
N ALA A 166 2.61 16.11 8.43
CA ALA A 166 2.56 16.05 9.90
C ALA A 166 1.86 17.28 10.51
N LEU A 167 2.21 18.49 10.06
CA LEU A 167 1.57 19.74 10.50
C LEU A 167 0.07 19.81 10.14
N ASN A 168 -0.34 19.20 9.02
CA ASN A 168 -1.75 19.07 8.68
C ASN A 168 -2.47 18.08 9.61
N GLN A 169 -1.85 16.95 9.94
CA GLN A 169 -2.42 15.95 10.87
C GLN A 169 -2.55 16.51 12.28
N GLU A 170 -1.53 17.22 12.78
CA GLU A 170 -1.58 17.95 14.05
C GLU A 170 -2.74 18.97 14.07
N LYS A 171 -2.91 19.72 12.98
CA LYS A 171 -4.01 20.69 12.83
C LYS A 171 -5.39 20.02 12.76
N GLU A 172 -5.51 18.84 12.17
CA GLU A 172 -6.76 18.06 12.19
C GLU A 172 -7.05 17.51 13.59
N ALA A 173 -6.04 17.03 14.32
CA ALA A 173 -6.16 16.58 15.70
C ALA A 173 -6.62 17.72 16.63
N LEU A 174 -5.98 18.89 16.56
CA LEU A 174 -6.36 20.09 17.32
C LEU A 174 -7.79 20.55 17.00
N ASN A 175 -8.25 20.35 15.76
CA ASN A 175 -9.61 20.66 15.35
C ASN A 175 -10.63 19.61 15.82
N GLN A 176 -10.25 18.34 16.02
CA GLN A 176 -11.08 17.34 16.68
C GLN A 176 -11.16 17.57 18.20
N GLU A 177 -10.04 17.89 18.85
CA GLU A 177 -9.97 18.28 20.27
C GLU A 177 -10.91 19.48 20.55
N LYS A 178 -10.88 20.49 19.68
CA LYS A 178 -11.82 21.61 19.76
C LYS A 178 -13.29 21.18 19.63
N ILE A 179 -13.61 20.24 18.74
CA ILE A 179 -14.98 19.73 18.58
C ILE A 179 -15.42 18.97 19.83
N ALA A 180 -14.53 18.18 20.45
CA ALA A 180 -14.80 17.50 21.71
C ALA A 180 -15.06 18.51 22.85
N PHE A 181 -14.25 19.56 22.96
CA PHE A 181 -14.44 20.63 23.96
C PHE A 181 -15.75 21.41 23.76
N ASP A 182 -16.13 21.74 22.52
CA ASP A 182 -17.42 22.39 22.25
C ASP A 182 -18.61 21.44 22.54
N GLN A 183 -18.46 20.10 22.41
CA GLN A 183 -19.47 19.11 22.82
C GLN A 183 -19.57 18.92 24.34
N GLU A 184 -18.44 18.82 25.04
CA GLU A 184 -18.35 18.76 26.52
C GLU A 184 -19.03 19.98 27.16
N LYS A 185 -18.76 21.16 26.61
CA LYS A 185 -19.40 22.42 26.99
C LYS A 185 -20.91 22.45 26.71
N GLU A 186 -21.41 21.71 25.71
CA GLU A 186 -22.84 21.60 25.46
C GLU A 186 -23.51 20.63 26.45
N THR A 187 -22.85 19.51 26.80
CA THR A 187 -23.31 18.61 27.88
C THR A 187 -23.32 19.29 29.25
N LEU A 188 -22.28 20.03 29.60
CA LEU A 188 -22.21 20.80 30.86
C LEU A 188 -23.33 21.86 30.97
N ASN A 189 -23.79 22.41 29.83
CA ASN A 189 -24.97 23.29 29.82
C ASN A 189 -26.28 22.52 30.04
N GLN A 190 -26.41 21.31 29.49
CA GLN A 190 -27.57 20.44 29.71
C GLN A 190 -27.66 19.96 31.17
N GLU A 191 -26.56 19.51 31.77
CA GLU A 191 -26.50 19.14 33.19
C GLU A 191 -26.91 20.32 34.09
N LYS A 192 -26.40 21.52 33.79
CA LYS A 192 -26.76 22.75 34.50
C LYS A 192 -28.23 23.14 34.33
N GLU A 193 -28.86 22.81 33.19
CA GLU A 193 -30.28 23.03 32.97
C GLU A 193 -31.13 22.01 33.76
N THR A 194 -30.72 20.74 33.78
CA THR A 194 -31.32 19.68 34.61
C THR A 194 -31.23 20.00 36.11
N LEU A 195 -30.06 20.40 36.60
CA LEU A 195 -29.84 20.78 38.00
C LEU A 195 -30.70 21.97 38.43
N ASN A 196 -31.03 22.89 37.50
CA ASN A 196 -31.99 23.96 37.78
C ASN A 196 -33.43 23.44 37.88
N GLN A 197 -33.83 22.47 37.05
CA GLN A 197 -35.15 21.83 37.13
C GLN A 197 -35.32 21.04 38.43
N GLU A 198 -34.30 20.27 38.85
CA GLU A 198 -34.27 19.56 40.14
C GLU A 198 -34.34 20.53 41.33
N LYS A 199 -33.70 21.68 41.21
CA LYS A 199 -33.76 22.76 42.21
C LYS A 199 -35.15 23.40 42.27
N GLU A 200 -35.87 23.52 41.15
CA GLU A 200 -37.27 23.98 41.15
C GLU A 200 -38.22 22.93 41.75
N THR A 201 -38.08 21.65 41.40
CA THR A 201 -38.93 20.58 41.97
C THR A 201 -38.69 20.40 43.47
N PHE A 202 -37.44 20.45 43.94
CA PHE A 202 -37.11 20.43 45.36
C PHE A 202 -37.70 21.62 46.12
N ASN A 203 -37.71 22.82 45.53
CA ASN A 203 -38.36 23.98 46.15
C ASN A 203 -39.89 23.81 46.23
N LEU A 204 -40.53 23.27 45.19
CA LEU A 204 -41.97 22.96 45.22
C LEU A 204 -42.33 21.88 46.24
N GLU A 205 -41.49 20.86 46.42
CA GLU A 205 -41.67 19.82 47.43
C GLU A 205 -41.47 20.37 48.85
N LYS A 206 -40.48 21.24 49.03
CA LYS A 206 -40.26 21.98 50.29
C LYS A 206 -41.45 22.88 50.64
N GLU A 207 -42.08 23.54 49.67
CA GLU A 207 -43.31 24.31 49.89
C GLU A 207 -44.50 23.42 50.30
N LYS A 208 -44.66 22.24 49.68
CA LYS A 208 -45.67 21.24 50.13
C LYS A 208 -45.41 20.79 51.57
N PHE A 209 -44.17 20.45 51.92
CA PHE A 209 -43.81 20.05 53.28
C PHE A 209 -44.07 21.16 54.31
N ILE A 210 -43.85 22.42 53.94
CA ILE A 210 -44.22 23.58 54.76
C ILE A 210 -45.73 23.69 54.93
N GLN A 211 -46.53 23.44 53.88
CA GLN A 211 -48.00 23.36 54.00
C GLN A 211 -48.45 22.21 54.90
N GLU A 212 -47.92 20.99 54.72
CA GLU A 212 -48.30 19.83 55.53
C GLU A 212 -47.94 20.01 57.01
N ASN A 213 -46.76 20.56 57.31
CA ASN A 213 -46.37 20.91 58.67
C ASN A 213 -47.26 22.04 59.25
N GLY A 214 -47.68 23.01 58.43
CA GLY A 214 -48.70 24.00 58.80
C GLY A 214 -50.04 23.36 59.18
N ASN A 215 -50.55 22.46 58.33
CA ASN A 215 -51.78 21.71 58.56
C ASN A 215 -51.68 20.80 59.81
N MET A 216 -50.51 20.19 60.04
CA MET A 216 -50.27 19.34 61.22
C MET A 216 -50.18 20.15 62.52
N ASN A 217 -49.68 21.39 62.46
CA ASN A 217 -49.72 22.30 63.61
C ASN A 217 -51.15 22.79 63.88
N GLN A 218 -51.96 23.08 62.85
CA GLN A 218 -53.41 23.30 63.06
C GLN A 218 -54.10 22.09 63.67
N TYR A 219 -53.73 20.86 63.28
CA TYR A 219 -54.24 19.64 63.92
C TYR A 219 -53.86 19.56 65.41
N LYS A 220 -52.63 19.93 65.78
CA LYS A 220 -52.23 20.03 67.20
C LYS A 220 -53.01 21.10 67.96
N GLU A 221 -53.16 22.31 67.40
CA GLU A 221 -53.93 23.38 68.03
C GLU A 221 -55.40 22.99 68.24
N ASN A 222 -56.01 22.30 67.26
CA ASN A 222 -57.35 21.73 67.40
C ASN A 222 -57.42 20.65 68.50
N LEU A 223 -56.42 19.76 68.56
CA LEU A 223 -56.36 18.70 69.59
C LEU A 223 -56.17 19.28 71.00
N ASP A 224 -55.35 20.31 71.16
CA ASP A 224 -55.17 21.04 72.42
C ASP A 224 -56.43 21.83 72.79
N HIS A 225 -57.17 22.36 71.83
CA HIS A 225 -58.47 22.99 72.07
C HIS A 225 -59.53 21.97 72.51
N GLU A 226 -59.51 20.76 71.96
CA GLU A 226 -60.36 19.64 72.40
C GLU A 226 -59.95 19.12 73.79
N ASN A 227 -58.65 19.03 74.09
CA ASN A 227 -58.16 18.74 75.44
C ASN A 227 -58.59 19.80 76.46
N GLN A 228 -58.56 21.10 76.10
CA GLN A 228 -59.10 22.18 76.95
C GLN A 228 -60.62 22.06 77.16
N LYS A 229 -61.36 21.59 76.15
CA LYS A 229 -62.81 21.35 76.23
C LYS A 229 -63.13 20.18 77.16
N LEU A 230 -62.43 19.06 77.02
CA LEU A 230 -62.50 17.90 77.93
C LEU A 230 -62.10 18.27 79.36
N SER A 231 -61.11 19.15 79.54
CA SER A 231 -60.73 19.66 80.86
C SER A 231 -61.86 20.46 81.53
N LYS A 232 -62.68 21.19 80.76
CA LYS A 232 -63.84 21.95 81.29
C LYS A 232 -65.02 21.03 81.59
N GLU A 233 -65.26 19.99 80.79
CA GLU A 233 -66.24 18.94 81.14
C GLU A 233 -65.86 18.21 82.44
N LYS A 234 -64.55 18.03 82.70
CA LYS A 234 -64.05 17.47 83.94
C LYS A 234 -64.33 18.35 85.17
N GLU A 235 -64.20 19.67 85.04
CA GLU A 235 -64.62 20.62 86.10
C GLU A 235 -66.13 20.55 86.37
N VAL A 236 -66.96 20.40 85.34
CA VAL A 236 -68.43 20.24 85.49
C VAL A 236 -68.77 18.93 86.24
N ILE A 237 -68.05 17.84 85.96
CA ILE A 237 -68.20 16.57 86.70
C ILE A 237 -67.82 16.73 88.19
N ASP A 238 -66.76 17.50 88.49
CA ASP A 238 -66.37 17.76 89.88
C ASP A 238 -67.31 18.74 90.60
N GLN A 239 -68.00 19.64 89.88
CA GLN A 239 -69.13 20.41 90.43
C GLN A 239 -70.33 19.50 90.79
N GLY A 240 -70.69 18.54 89.93
CA GLY A 240 -71.77 17.58 90.22
C GLY A 240 -71.51 16.69 91.46
N LYS A 241 -70.25 16.43 91.81
CA LYS A 241 -69.89 15.75 93.07
C LYS A 241 -70.19 16.59 94.32
N SER A 242 -70.25 17.92 94.19
CA SER A 242 -70.59 18.83 95.29
C SER A 242 -72.06 18.73 95.66
N GLU A 243 -72.95 18.66 94.66
CA GLU A 243 -74.40 18.54 94.86
C GLU A 243 -74.78 17.19 95.51
N LEU A 244 -74.15 16.09 95.06
CA LEU A 244 -74.28 14.76 95.67
C LEU A 244 -73.91 14.70 97.17
N ASN A 245 -73.05 15.60 97.65
CA ASN A 245 -72.73 15.68 99.08
C ASN A 245 -73.82 16.38 99.92
N GLN A 246 -74.73 17.17 99.32
CA GLN A 246 -75.84 17.79 100.05
C GLN A 246 -76.96 16.78 100.39
N ASP A 247 -77.25 15.83 99.49
CA ASP A 247 -78.22 14.76 99.78
C ASP A 247 -77.67 13.72 100.76
N ARG A 248 -76.34 13.53 100.79
CA ARG A 248 -75.65 12.60 101.71
C ARG A 248 -75.91 12.89 103.19
N GLU A 249 -76.12 14.15 103.58
CA GLU A 249 -76.43 14.52 104.97
C GLU A 249 -77.87 14.21 105.36
N LYS A 250 -78.83 14.12 104.42
CA LYS A 250 -80.22 13.72 104.72
C LYS A 250 -80.31 12.23 105.10
N LEU A 251 -79.50 11.40 104.44
CA LEU A 251 -79.39 9.94 104.68
C LEU A 251 -78.75 9.57 106.04
N LYS A 252 -78.24 10.57 106.78
CA LYS A 252 -77.51 10.40 108.04
C LYS A 252 -78.41 9.99 109.21
N HIS A 253 -79.70 10.32 109.16
CA HIS A 253 -80.67 9.97 110.20
C HIS A 253 -81.13 8.51 110.18
N GLU A 254 -81.03 7.83 109.03
CA GLU A 254 -81.53 6.46 108.84
C GLU A 254 -80.53 5.40 109.35
N LYS A 255 -79.26 5.77 109.48
CA LYS A 255 -78.14 4.87 109.83
C LYS A 255 -78.16 4.36 111.29
N SER A 256 -79.01 4.90 112.15
CA SER A 256 -79.06 4.51 113.58
C SER A 256 -79.51 3.06 113.81
N SER A 257 -80.35 2.53 112.93
CA SER A 257 -81.01 1.22 113.11
C SER A 257 -80.18 0.01 112.69
N LEU A 258 -79.07 0.19 111.98
CA LEU A 258 -78.35 -0.91 111.32
C LEU A 258 -77.24 -1.55 112.19
N ASN A 259 -76.82 -0.91 113.28
CA ASN A 259 -75.71 -1.39 114.10
C ASN A 259 -76.02 -2.67 114.92
N GLN A 260 -77.30 -3.08 115.00
CA GLN A 260 -77.74 -4.24 115.78
C GLN A 260 -77.50 -5.59 115.09
N TRP A 261 -77.23 -5.60 113.77
CA TRP A 261 -77.03 -6.82 112.96
C TRP A 261 -75.57 -7.27 112.82
N ARG A 262 -74.61 -6.57 113.45
CA ARG A 262 -73.17 -6.81 113.23
C ARG A 262 -72.53 -7.82 114.17
N GLU A 263 -73.20 -8.15 115.27
CA GLU A 263 -72.68 -9.07 116.31
C GLU A 263 -72.87 -10.55 115.93
N GLU A 264 -73.76 -10.85 114.98
CA GLU A 264 -74.07 -12.21 114.52
C GLU A 264 -72.99 -12.75 113.57
N LEU A 265 -71.84 -13.10 114.18
CA LEU A 265 -71.02 -14.28 113.86
C LEU A 265 -70.53 -14.35 112.39
N ASN A 266 -69.29 -13.98 112.07
CA ASN A 266 -68.03 -14.32 112.75
C ASN A 266 -67.87 -15.80 113.19
N GLN A 267 -68.80 -16.71 112.82
CA GLN A 267 -68.60 -18.17 112.86
C GLN A 267 -68.28 -18.75 111.47
N GLU A 268 -68.75 -18.13 110.39
CA GLU A 268 -68.45 -18.50 108.98
C GLU A 268 -66.94 -18.56 108.66
N LYS A 269 -66.12 -17.89 109.47
CA LYS A 269 -64.73 -17.53 109.13
C LYS A 269 -63.73 -18.68 109.25
N GLU A 270 -64.11 -19.79 109.88
CA GLU A 270 -63.21 -20.91 110.19
C GLU A 270 -63.01 -21.86 109.00
N PHE A 271 -63.93 -21.85 108.02
CA PHE A 271 -63.87 -22.67 106.80
C PHE A 271 -62.71 -22.29 105.85
N LEU A 272 -62.35 -21.00 105.82
CA LEU A 272 -61.36 -20.43 104.88
C LEU A 272 -59.89 -20.84 105.16
N LEU A 273 -59.60 -21.54 106.26
CA LEU A 273 -58.23 -22.03 106.50
C LEU A 273 -57.86 -23.23 105.61
N GLN A 274 -58.84 -24.00 105.14
CA GLN A 274 -58.61 -25.29 104.47
C GLN A 274 -58.20 -25.15 102.99
N GLU A 275 -58.54 -24.02 102.37
CA GLU A 275 -58.24 -23.70 100.97
C GLU A 275 -56.76 -23.35 100.72
N LYS A 276 -56.08 -22.84 101.74
CA LYS A 276 -54.70 -22.32 101.66
C LYS A 276 -53.64 -23.40 101.39
N GLU A 277 -53.88 -24.65 101.78
CA GLU A 277 -52.89 -25.73 101.64
C GLU A 277 -52.81 -26.26 100.19
N ASN A 278 -53.91 -26.15 99.42
CA ASN A 278 -53.96 -26.65 98.04
C ASN A 278 -53.03 -25.87 97.08
N LEU A 279 -52.98 -24.54 97.22
CA LEU A 279 -52.14 -23.63 96.41
C LEU A 279 -50.62 -23.88 96.56
N LYS A 280 -50.22 -24.68 97.55
CA LYS A 280 -48.82 -25.08 97.80
C LYS A 280 -48.37 -26.18 96.84
N ILE A 281 -49.26 -27.12 96.51
CA ILE A 281 -48.97 -28.28 95.66
C ILE A 281 -48.80 -27.85 94.20
N GLU A 282 -49.60 -26.89 93.75
CA GLU A 282 -49.55 -26.32 92.39
C GLU A 282 -48.20 -25.66 92.08
N LYS A 283 -47.59 -25.00 93.08
CA LYS A 283 -46.28 -24.36 92.96
C LYS A 283 -45.14 -25.34 92.68
N ASP A 284 -45.16 -26.51 93.32
CA ASP A 284 -44.06 -27.47 93.21
C ASP A 284 -44.06 -28.21 91.86
N ASN A 285 -45.24 -28.40 91.25
CA ASN A 285 -45.37 -28.95 89.89
C ASN A 285 -44.71 -28.06 88.82
N LEU A 286 -44.89 -26.74 88.91
CA LEU A 286 -44.31 -25.76 87.97
C LEU A 286 -42.77 -25.70 88.01
N ILE A 287 -42.15 -26.14 89.11
CA ILE A 287 -40.69 -26.23 89.23
C ILE A 287 -40.16 -27.41 88.40
N LEU A 288 -40.83 -28.56 88.46
CA LEU A 288 -40.45 -29.78 87.74
C LEU A 288 -40.57 -29.64 86.21
N GLU A 289 -41.55 -28.86 85.72
CA GLU A 289 -41.71 -28.57 84.30
C GLU A 289 -40.56 -27.70 83.75
N ASN A 290 -40.10 -26.73 84.55
CA ASN A 290 -39.02 -25.81 84.19
C ASN A 290 -37.64 -26.51 84.07
N GLU A 291 -37.39 -27.54 84.89
CA GLU A 291 -36.19 -28.39 84.76
C GLU A 291 -36.22 -29.26 83.49
N ASN A 292 -37.38 -29.77 83.10
CA ASN A 292 -37.53 -30.52 81.84
C ASN A 292 -37.31 -29.62 80.60
N LEU A 293 -37.75 -28.36 80.64
CA LEU A 293 -37.48 -27.38 79.58
C LEU A 293 -35.98 -27.07 79.44
N LYS A 294 -35.25 -26.88 80.55
CA LYS A 294 -33.78 -26.74 80.53
C LYS A 294 -33.08 -27.92 79.86
N LYS A 295 -33.59 -29.14 80.06
CA LYS A 295 -32.99 -30.36 79.49
C LYS A 295 -33.09 -30.41 77.95
N LYS A 296 -34.24 -30.00 77.40
CA LYS A 296 -34.41 -29.84 75.94
C LYS A 296 -33.49 -28.77 75.34
N VAL A 297 -33.23 -27.68 76.06
CA VAL A 297 -32.28 -26.63 75.61
C VAL A 297 -30.85 -27.17 75.51
N SER A 298 -30.41 -28.05 76.41
CA SER A 298 -29.11 -28.73 76.26
C SER A 298 -29.05 -29.71 75.09
N GLU A 299 -30.17 -30.35 74.73
CA GLU A 299 -30.24 -31.27 73.58
C GLU A 299 -30.17 -30.50 72.24
N PHE A 300 -30.90 -29.38 72.11
CA PHE A 300 -30.82 -28.50 70.93
C PHE A 300 -29.43 -27.91 70.69
N ASN A 301 -28.67 -27.58 71.74
CA ASN A 301 -27.31 -27.07 71.57
C ASN A 301 -26.35 -28.11 70.96
N ILE A 302 -26.50 -29.39 71.30
CA ILE A 302 -25.70 -30.50 70.73
C ILE A 302 -26.09 -30.77 69.27
N GLU A 303 -27.33 -30.47 68.88
CA GLU A 303 -27.76 -30.54 67.49
C GLU A 303 -27.27 -29.34 66.67
N LYS A 304 -27.24 -28.13 67.28
CA LYS A 304 -26.69 -26.93 66.67
C LYS A 304 -25.21 -27.09 66.29
N GLU A 305 -24.35 -27.58 67.20
CA GLU A 305 -22.93 -27.81 66.90
C GLU A 305 -22.72 -28.75 65.70
N LYS A 306 -23.62 -29.72 65.48
CA LYS A 306 -23.59 -30.62 64.30
C LYS A 306 -24.01 -29.94 62.99
N PHE A 307 -24.83 -28.88 63.07
CA PHE A 307 -25.10 -28.03 61.91
C PHE A 307 -23.92 -27.09 61.65
N ASP A 308 -23.35 -26.47 62.68
CA ASP A 308 -22.20 -25.58 62.55
C ASP A 308 -21.00 -26.30 61.90
N THR A 309 -20.73 -27.57 62.26
CA THR A 309 -19.70 -28.38 61.56
C THR A 309 -20.03 -28.69 60.10
N LYS A 310 -21.30 -28.86 59.73
CA LYS A 310 -21.70 -29.08 58.33
C LYS A 310 -21.61 -27.81 57.49
N VAL A 311 -21.88 -26.65 58.08
CA VAL A 311 -21.69 -25.35 57.43
C VAL A 311 -20.22 -25.17 57.08
N ALA A 312 -19.29 -25.47 58.01
CA ALA A 312 -17.85 -25.39 57.76
C ALA A 312 -17.37 -26.34 56.63
N ASP A 313 -17.92 -27.56 56.53
CA ASP A 313 -17.64 -28.47 55.40
C ASP A 313 -18.17 -27.92 54.06
N ILE A 314 -19.36 -27.32 54.05
CA ILE A 314 -19.95 -26.70 52.86
C ILE A 314 -19.15 -25.45 52.44
N GLU A 315 -18.71 -24.60 53.37
CA GLU A 315 -17.85 -23.44 53.09
C GLU A 315 -16.50 -23.86 52.47
N ASN A 316 -15.93 -24.99 52.90
CA ASN A 316 -14.73 -25.54 52.28
C ASN A 316 -14.99 -26.12 50.88
N GLN A 317 -16.16 -26.72 50.65
CA GLN A 317 -16.57 -27.16 49.30
C GLN A 317 -16.80 -25.98 48.35
N ILE A 318 -17.42 -24.90 48.83
CA ILE A 318 -17.59 -23.65 48.07
C ILE A 318 -16.24 -23.05 47.69
N LYS A 319 -15.29 -22.92 48.63
CA LYS A 319 -13.92 -22.43 48.32
C LYS A 319 -13.19 -23.27 47.27
N ASN A 320 -13.36 -24.60 47.31
CA ASN A 320 -12.78 -25.48 46.29
C ASN A 320 -13.43 -25.26 44.91
N LEU A 321 -14.76 -25.06 44.87
CA LEU A 321 -15.48 -24.73 43.64
C LEU A 321 -15.09 -23.35 43.09
N ASP A 322 -14.99 -22.31 43.93
CA ASP A 322 -14.50 -20.98 43.54
C ASP A 322 -13.08 -21.07 42.92
N SER A 323 -12.18 -21.83 43.54
CA SER A 323 -10.82 -22.03 43.02
C SER A 323 -10.81 -22.78 41.68
N SER A 324 -11.74 -23.72 41.48
CA SER A 324 -11.90 -24.46 40.22
C SER A 324 -12.51 -23.59 39.12
N GLN A 325 -13.52 -22.77 39.45
CA GLN A 325 -14.12 -21.81 38.53
C GLN A 325 -13.09 -20.78 38.07
N LYS A 326 -12.25 -20.28 39.00
CA LYS A 326 -11.19 -19.33 38.66
C LYS A 326 -10.17 -19.93 37.67
N GLN A 327 -9.78 -21.20 37.83
CA GLN A 327 -8.94 -21.88 36.85
C GLN A 327 -9.61 -22.00 35.47
N PHE A 328 -10.91 -22.28 35.40
CA PHE A 328 -11.63 -22.30 34.12
C PHE A 328 -11.73 -20.90 33.47
N GLU A 329 -11.85 -19.83 34.26
CA GLU A 329 -11.84 -18.46 33.75
C GLU A 329 -10.45 -18.08 33.20
N GLU A 330 -9.37 -18.48 33.88
CA GLU A 330 -7.98 -18.32 33.42
C GLU A 330 -7.68 -19.13 32.14
N GLU A 331 -8.13 -20.40 32.05
CA GLU A 331 -8.02 -21.21 30.83
C GLU A 331 -8.81 -20.59 29.65
N LYS A 332 -9.96 -19.97 29.94
CA LYS A 332 -10.83 -19.29 28.96
C LYS A 332 -10.20 -18.01 28.41
N GLU A 333 -9.51 -17.21 29.22
CA GLU A 333 -8.69 -16.09 28.71
C GLU A 333 -7.58 -16.60 27.79
N ILE A 334 -6.81 -17.60 28.24
CA ILE A 334 -5.74 -18.22 27.43
C ILE A 334 -6.27 -18.81 26.10
N PHE A 335 -7.52 -19.28 26.07
CA PHE A 335 -8.17 -19.74 24.85
C PHE A 335 -8.60 -18.57 23.94
N ASN A 336 -9.12 -17.47 24.52
CA ASN A 336 -9.46 -16.25 23.78
C ASN A 336 -8.23 -15.57 23.17
N GLU A 337 -7.10 -15.49 23.90
CA GLU A 337 -5.82 -15.02 23.36
C GLU A 337 -5.39 -15.84 22.14
N LYS A 338 -5.52 -17.17 22.20
CA LYS A 338 -5.21 -18.06 21.07
C LYS A 338 -6.16 -17.86 19.89
N ILE A 339 -7.45 -17.60 20.13
CA ILE A 339 -8.40 -17.22 19.08
C ILE A 339 -7.95 -15.93 18.39
N ILE A 340 -7.59 -14.90 19.15
CA ILE A 340 -7.11 -13.61 18.62
C ILE A 340 -5.80 -13.80 17.82
N GLN A 341 -4.86 -14.60 18.33
CA GLN A 341 -3.63 -14.95 17.60
C GLN A 341 -3.91 -15.70 16.29
N PHE A 342 -4.83 -16.66 16.27
CA PHE A 342 -5.22 -17.35 15.04
C PHE A 342 -5.96 -16.44 14.05
N GLN A 343 -6.81 -15.53 14.54
CA GLN A 343 -7.47 -14.52 13.70
C GLN A 343 -6.44 -13.58 13.06
N SER A 344 -5.45 -13.10 13.81
CA SER A 344 -4.33 -12.31 13.31
C SER A 344 -3.49 -13.06 12.25
N GLN A 345 -3.22 -14.35 12.47
CA GLN A 345 -2.52 -15.18 11.49
C GLN A 345 -3.34 -15.39 10.21
N VAL A 346 -4.66 -15.58 10.30
CA VAL A 346 -5.56 -15.68 9.15
C VAL A 346 -5.62 -14.36 8.37
N GLN A 347 -5.65 -13.22 9.05
CA GLN A 347 -5.56 -11.90 8.44
C GLN A 347 -4.28 -11.78 7.59
N LEU A 348 -3.12 -12.05 8.20
CA LEU A 348 -1.81 -12.00 7.55
C LEU A 348 -1.68 -12.97 6.35
N ILE A 349 -2.39 -14.10 6.37
CA ILE A 349 -2.47 -15.04 5.24
C ILE A 349 -3.34 -14.48 4.11
N ASN A 350 -4.45 -13.82 4.42
CA ASN A 350 -5.32 -13.17 3.44
C ASN A 350 -4.60 -12.00 2.75
N ASP A 351 -3.91 -11.15 3.51
CA ASP A 351 -3.17 -9.99 3.00
C ASP A 351 -2.07 -10.42 2.02
N LYS A 352 -1.26 -11.42 2.41
CA LYS A 352 -0.25 -12.05 1.52
C LYS A 352 -0.89 -12.72 0.30
N THR A 353 -2.11 -13.24 0.42
CA THR A 353 -2.84 -13.83 -0.71
C THR A 353 -3.34 -12.76 -1.69
N LEU A 354 -3.67 -11.55 -1.23
CA LEU A 354 -3.95 -10.40 -2.08
C LEU A 354 -2.67 -9.95 -2.82
N GLU A 355 -1.58 -9.72 -2.08
CA GLU A 355 -0.28 -9.31 -2.63
C GLU A 355 0.22 -10.27 -3.74
N ILE A 356 0.19 -11.58 -3.47
CA ILE A 356 0.57 -12.62 -4.45
C ILE A 356 -0.33 -12.58 -5.70
N ASN A 357 -1.62 -12.25 -5.55
CA ASN A 357 -2.51 -12.14 -6.70
C ASN A 357 -2.26 -10.86 -7.51
N GLU A 358 -1.88 -9.73 -6.90
CA GLU A 358 -1.49 -8.50 -7.60
C GLU A 358 -0.18 -8.67 -8.37
N GLN A 359 0.86 -9.19 -7.72
CA GLN A 359 2.14 -9.56 -8.38
C GLN A 359 1.89 -10.48 -9.59
N LYS A 360 0.95 -11.44 -9.46
CA LYS A 360 0.52 -12.37 -10.51
C LYS A 360 -0.33 -11.73 -11.61
N GLN A 361 -0.91 -10.55 -11.42
CA GLN A 361 -1.52 -9.76 -12.52
C GLN A 361 -0.45 -8.94 -13.24
N GLU A 362 0.47 -8.29 -12.53
CA GLU A 362 1.54 -7.50 -13.15
C GLU A 362 2.49 -8.39 -13.97
N LEU A 363 2.84 -9.59 -13.48
CA LEU A 363 3.57 -10.60 -14.26
C LEU A 363 2.82 -11.05 -15.54
N LYS A 364 1.48 -10.98 -15.60
CA LYS A 364 0.72 -11.21 -16.85
C LYS A 364 0.78 -10.01 -17.79
N LYS A 365 0.86 -8.78 -17.27
CA LYS A 365 0.99 -7.54 -18.04
C LYS A 365 2.36 -7.50 -18.73
N GLN A 366 3.43 -7.68 -17.96
CA GLN A 366 4.79 -7.86 -18.48
C GLN A 366 4.87 -8.99 -19.53
N ARG A 367 4.26 -10.17 -19.27
CA ARG A 367 4.19 -11.26 -20.28
C ARG A 367 3.44 -10.91 -21.57
N LYS A 368 2.56 -9.91 -21.58
CA LYS A 368 1.93 -9.39 -22.82
C LYS A 368 2.85 -8.42 -23.54
N GLU A 369 3.60 -7.59 -22.82
CA GLU A 369 4.54 -6.62 -23.39
C GLU A 369 5.76 -7.30 -23.99
N ASN A 370 6.41 -8.22 -23.28
CA ASN A 370 7.52 -9.02 -23.81
C ASN A 370 7.08 -9.83 -25.06
N LYS A 371 5.81 -10.23 -25.17
CA LYS A 371 5.26 -10.85 -26.40
C LYS A 371 5.13 -9.87 -27.57
N LYS A 372 4.75 -8.61 -27.33
CA LYS A 372 4.77 -7.56 -28.37
C LYS A 372 6.19 -7.28 -28.84
N GLU A 373 7.13 -7.17 -27.90
CA GLU A 373 8.54 -6.89 -28.17
C GLU A 373 9.20 -8.03 -28.97
N ILE A 374 9.00 -9.29 -28.60
CA ILE A 374 9.46 -10.46 -29.37
C ILE A 374 8.88 -10.45 -30.80
N ALA A 375 7.62 -10.03 -30.99
CA ALA A 375 7.04 -9.87 -32.32
C ALA A 375 7.69 -8.72 -33.12
N LEU A 376 8.02 -7.61 -32.46
CA LEU A 376 8.72 -6.47 -33.06
C LEU A 376 10.15 -6.84 -33.49
N LEU A 377 10.90 -7.52 -32.60
CA LEU A 377 12.24 -8.05 -32.88
C LEU A 377 12.23 -9.08 -34.01
N SER A 378 11.21 -9.94 -34.06
CA SER A 378 11.00 -10.89 -35.16
C SER A 378 10.74 -10.17 -36.51
N LYS A 379 10.02 -9.04 -36.51
CA LYS A 379 9.87 -8.18 -37.69
C LYS A 379 11.20 -7.53 -38.09
N ARG A 380 11.91 -6.88 -37.16
CA ARG A 380 13.19 -6.22 -37.45
C ARG A 380 14.26 -7.20 -37.92
N LYS A 381 14.26 -8.45 -37.42
CA LYS A 381 15.12 -9.53 -37.92
C LYS A 381 14.91 -9.83 -39.41
N LYS A 382 13.66 -9.82 -39.90
CA LYS A 382 13.36 -9.99 -41.33
C LYS A 382 13.78 -8.79 -42.16
N GLU A 383 13.60 -7.58 -41.64
CA GLU A 383 14.07 -6.36 -42.32
C GLU A 383 15.60 -6.37 -42.48
N ILE A 384 16.35 -6.68 -41.42
CA ILE A 384 17.81 -6.83 -41.45
C ILE A 384 18.24 -7.93 -42.42
N GLN A 385 17.49 -9.04 -42.51
CA GLN A 385 17.77 -10.08 -43.51
C GLN A 385 17.62 -9.53 -44.94
N ASN A 386 16.52 -8.85 -45.25
CA ASN A 386 16.29 -8.24 -46.57
C ASN A 386 17.34 -7.16 -46.90
N GLU A 387 17.74 -6.35 -45.92
CA GLU A 387 18.83 -5.37 -46.02
C GLU A 387 20.17 -6.07 -46.34
N THR A 388 20.45 -7.20 -45.69
CA THR A 388 21.67 -7.99 -45.91
C THR A 388 21.71 -8.62 -47.31
N GLU A 389 20.60 -9.20 -47.76
CA GLU A 389 20.46 -9.76 -49.11
C GLU A 389 20.62 -8.66 -50.18
N SER A 390 20.07 -7.47 -49.94
CA SER A 390 20.21 -6.30 -50.82
C SER A 390 21.67 -5.81 -50.90
N LEU A 391 22.38 -5.75 -49.77
CA LEU A 391 23.80 -5.38 -49.72
C LEU A 391 24.70 -6.41 -50.40
N GLN A 392 24.35 -7.70 -50.32
CA GLN A 392 25.07 -8.77 -51.02
C GLN A 392 24.95 -8.63 -52.55
N ILE A 393 23.75 -8.30 -53.05
CA ILE A 393 23.52 -8.00 -54.48
C ILE A 393 24.29 -6.74 -54.91
N LEU A 394 24.30 -5.68 -54.09
CA LEU A 394 25.07 -4.46 -54.39
C LEU A 394 26.58 -4.74 -54.48
N LYS A 395 27.12 -5.55 -53.56
CA LYS A 395 28.53 -5.97 -53.57
C LYS A 395 28.88 -6.77 -54.83
N GLN A 396 27.98 -7.62 -55.32
CA GLN A 396 28.19 -8.35 -56.57
C GLN A 396 28.27 -7.40 -57.77
N LYS A 397 27.34 -6.44 -57.88
CA LYS A 397 27.38 -5.42 -58.95
C LYS A 397 28.65 -4.58 -58.93
N GLN A 398 29.09 -4.12 -57.76
CA GLN A 398 30.33 -3.36 -57.63
C GLN A 398 31.57 -4.18 -58.02
N GLN A 399 31.56 -5.50 -57.79
CA GLN A 399 32.62 -6.39 -58.27
C GLN A 399 32.58 -6.57 -59.80
N GLU A 400 31.39 -6.67 -60.40
CA GLU A 400 31.21 -6.72 -61.86
C GLU A 400 31.68 -5.42 -62.54
N GLU A 401 31.30 -4.26 -61.99
CA GLU A 401 31.76 -2.93 -62.43
C GLU A 401 33.29 -2.80 -62.31
N PHE A 402 33.88 -3.23 -61.19
CA PHE A 402 35.34 -3.25 -61.00
C PHE A 402 36.04 -4.14 -62.04
N ASN A 403 35.48 -5.31 -62.35
CA ASN A 403 36.03 -6.22 -63.36
C ASN A 403 35.93 -5.62 -64.78
N GLN A 404 34.85 -4.90 -65.09
CA GLN A 404 34.71 -4.16 -66.36
C GLN A 404 35.72 -3.01 -66.47
N ILE A 405 35.88 -2.20 -65.42
CA ILE A 405 36.86 -1.10 -65.37
C ILE A 405 38.29 -1.65 -65.52
N THR A 406 38.61 -2.75 -64.83
CA THR A 406 39.91 -3.43 -64.96
C THR A 406 40.16 -3.89 -66.40
N SER A 407 39.15 -4.44 -67.07
CA SER A 407 39.23 -4.86 -68.47
C SER A 407 39.45 -3.67 -69.42
N GLN A 408 38.76 -2.55 -69.20
CA GLN A 408 38.95 -1.32 -69.98
C GLN A 408 40.36 -0.72 -69.78
N ILE A 409 40.89 -0.77 -68.55
CA ILE A 409 42.26 -0.32 -68.26
C ILE A 409 43.30 -1.20 -68.99
N THR A 410 43.10 -2.53 -69.06
CA THR A 410 43.97 -3.42 -69.84
C THR A 410 43.95 -3.06 -71.33
N LEU A 411 42.75 -2.90 -71.93
CA LEU A 411 42.63 -2.49 -73.33
C LEU A 411 43.28 -1.12 -73.60
N LYS A 412 43.16 -0.16 -72.67
CA LYS A 412 43.83 1.15 -72.80
C LYS A 412 45.35 1.09 -72.63
N LYS A 413 45.90 0.11 -71.91
CA LYS A 413 47.35 -0.14 -71.91
C LYS A 413 47.81 -0.70 -73.26
N GLU A 414 47.08 -1.66 -73.82
CA GLU A 414 47.37 -2.19 -75.17
C GLU A 414 47.21 -1.16 -76.29
N GLU A 415 46.42 -0.09 -76.10
CA GLU A 415 46.37 1.05 -77.01
C GLU A 415 47.62 1.95 -76.86
N VAL A 416 48.04 2.24 -75.62
CA VAL A 416 49.25 3.04 -75.34
C VAL A 416 50.52 2.35 -75.84
N GLU A 417 50.66 1.05 -75.64
CA GLU A 417 51.80 0.25 -76.11
C GLU A 417 51.97 0.34 -77.65
N LYS A 418 50.85 0.25 -78.39
CA LYS A 418 50.84 0.45 -79.87
C LYS A 418 51.16 1.88 -80.29
N ILE A 419 50.84 2.88 -79.47
CA ILE A 419 51.22 4.28 -79.71
C ILE A 419 52.72 4.48 -79.45
N GLU A 420 53.29 3.84 -78.44
CA GLU A 420 54.73 3.85 -78.17
C GLU A 420 55.54 3.18 -79.30
N GLU A 421 55.05 2.05 -79.85
CA GLU A 421 55.61 1.43 -81.06
C GLU A 421 55.60 2.41 -82.25
N GLN A 422 54.47 3.07 -82.53
CA GLN A 422 54.35 4.04 -83.63
C GLN A 422 55.28 5.25 -83.45
N ILE A 423 55.37 5.79 -82.23
CA ILE A 423 56.28 6.90 -81.90
C ILE A 423 57.74 6.49 -82.10
N ASN A 424 58.10 5.24 -81.80
CA ASN A 424 59.47 4.76 -82.00
C ASN A 424 59.81 4.52 -83.48
N LEU A 425 58.85 4.06 -84.29
CA LEU A 425 58.99 4.01 -85.76
C LEU A 425 59.21 5.41 -86.35
N GLN A 426 58.38 6.39 -85.98
CA GLN A 426 58.50 7.78 -86.45
C GLN A 426 59.84 8.43 -86.07
N LYS A 427 60.41 8.10 -84.89
CA LYS A 427 61.76 8.55 -84.52
C LYS A 427 62.83 8.00 -85.46
N MET A 428 62.72 6.74 -85.90
CA MET A 428 63.68 6.14 -86.84
C MET A 428 63.55 6.76 -88.24
N GLU A 429 62.33 7.06 -88.69
CA GLU A 429 62.10 7.79 -89.94
C GLU A 429 62.76 9.18 -89.91
N VAL A 430 62.54 9.95 -88.84
CA VAL A 430 63.16 11.28 -88.65
C VAL A 430 64.70 11.21 -88.55
N GLU A 431 65.28 10.15 -87.97
CA GLU A 431 66.74 10.01 -87.93
C GLU A 431 67.33 9.71 -89.31
N ASN A 432 66.64 8.90 -90.13
CA ASN A 432 67.02 8.66 -91.53
C ASN A 432 66.91 9.94 -92.37
N GLU A 433 65.86 10.76 -92.18
CA GLU A 433 65.70 12.04 -92.86
C GLU A 433 66.84 13.03 -92.54
N LYS A 434 67.30 13.07 -91.27
CA LYS A 434 68.50 13.85 -90.88
C LYS A 434 69.75 13.37 -91.60
N GLU A 435 69.95 12.07 -91.74
CA GLU A 435 71.12 11.51 -92.42
C GLU A 435 71.12 11.87 -93.92
N ILE A 436 69.97 11.80 -94.58
CA ILE A 436 69.78 12.26 -95.97
C ILE A 436 70.12 13.75 -96.09
N PHE A 437 69.56 14.60 -95.22
CA PHE A 437 69.79 16.04 -95.26
C PHE A 437 71.25 16.44 -94.94
N LEU A 438 71.92 15.70 -94.06
CA LEU A 438 73.34 15.90 -93.76
C LEU A 438 74.23 15.55 -94.96
N ASN A 439 73.91 14.50 -95.69
CA ASN A 439 74.61 14.13 -96.93
C ASN A 439 74.39 15.18 -98.03
N GLU A 440 73.18 15.72 -98.17
CA GLU A 440 72.88 16.80 -99.13
C GLU A 440 73.64 18.10 -98.80
N ILE A 441 73.72 18.48 -97.51
CA ILE A 441 74.56 19.60 -97.05
C ILE A 441 76.04 19.39 -97.38
N ASN A 442 76.56 18.16 -97.30
CA ASN A 442 77.95 17.88 -97.61
C ASN A 442 78.22 17.97 -99.13
N LEU A 443 77.30 17.51 -99.97
CA LEU A 443 77.40 17.68 -101.43
C LEU A 443 77.44 19.17 -101.84
N GLN A 444 76.59 20.00 -101.23
CA GLN A 444 76.59 21.46 -101.45
C GLN A 444 77.91 22.15 -101.02
N LYS A 445 78.61 21.62 -100.01
CA LYS A 445 79.95 22.13 -99.62
C LYS A 445 81.02 21.81 -100.65
N GLU A 446 81.00 20.62 -101.25
CA GLU A 446 81.93 20.27 -102.33
C GLU A 446 81.71 21.14 -103.58
N GLU A 447 80.44 21.41 -103.92
CA GLU A 447 80.09 22.29 -105.04
C GLU A 447 80.58 23.74 -104.81
N LEU A 448 80.41 24.28 -103.61
CA LEU A 448 80.98 25.58 -103.21
C LEU A 448 82.52 25.60 -103.19
N LEU A 449 83.17 24.48 -102.84
CA LEU A 449 84.63 24.37 -102.87
C LEU A 449 85.18 24.41 -104.30
N ASN A 450 84.47 23.78 -105.25
CA ASN A 450 84.81 23.83 -106.67
C ASN A 450 84.62 25.24 -107.26
N GLN A 451 83.52 25.93 -106.93
CA GLN A 451 83.31 27.33 -107.34
C GLN A 451 84.42 28.26 -106.81
N LYS A 452 84.89 28.03 -105.58
CA LYS A 452 86.02 28.79 -105.00
C LYS A 452 87.33 28.53 -105.76
N LEU A 453 87.62 27.28 -106.13
CA LEU A 453 88.79 26.91 -106.95
C LEU A 453 88.77 27.55 -108.34
N GLU A 454 87.59 27.78 -108.90
CA GLU A 454 87.42 28.48 -110.18
C GLU A 454 87.68 29.99 -110.02
N PHE A 455 87.14 30.62 -108.97
CA PHE A 455 87.40 32.03 -108.64
C PHE A 455 88.89 32.32 -108.35
N ASP A 456 89.60 31.40 -107.68
CA ASP A 456 91.04 31.51 -107.47
C ASP A 456 91.86 31.35 -108.77
N LYS A 457 91.31 30.80 -109.88
CA LYS A 457 91.96 30.87 -111.21
C LYS A 457 91.81 32.26 -111.84
N GLU A 458 90.61 32.80 -111.93
CA GLU A 458 90.35 34.13 -112.52
C GLU A 458 91.21 35.23 -111.83
N LYS A 459 91.34 35.13 -110.51
CA LYS A 459 92.20 35.97 -109.68
C LYS A 459 93.69 35.88 -110.04
N ASN A 460 94.19 34.73 -110.48
CA ASN A 460 95.58 34.56 -110.92
C ASN A 460 95.79 35.13 -112.34
N ASP A 461 94.82 34.98 -113.25
CA ASP A 461 94.88 35.63 -114.57
C ASP A 461 94.88 37.16 -114.44
N PHE A 462 94.10 37.72 -113.51
CA PHE A 462 94.13 39.15 -113.20
C PHE A 462 95.48 39.62 -112.63
N LEU A 463 96.19 38.78 -111.87
CA LEU A 463 97.55 39.07 -111.40
C LEU A 463 98.58 39.03 -112.54
N LEU A 464 98.40 38.16 -113.54
CA LEU A 464 99.22 38.13 -114.75
C LEU A 464 98.98 39.37 -115.64
N GLU A 465 97.76 39.90 -115.67
CA GLU A 465 97.46 41.18 -116.33
C GLU A 465 98.09 42.37 -115.58
N LYS A 466 98.02 42.37 -114.23
CA LYS A 466 98.67 43.39 -113.39
C LYS A 466 100.18 43.49 -113.63
N ALA A 467 100.85 42.39 -113.92
CA ALA A 467 102.29 42.40 -114.26
C ALA A 467 102.60 43.27 -115.50
N LYS A 468 101.75 43.22 -116.54
CA LYS A 468 101.94 44.00 -117.79
C LYS A 468 101.88 45.52 -117.58
N PHE A 469 101.18 45.98 -116.52
CA PHE A 469 101.17 47.40 -116.13
C PHE A 469 102.45 47.83 -115.40
N SER A 470 103.22 46.89 -114.83
CA SER A 470 104.49 47.19 -114.16
C SER A 470 105.56 47.64 -115.16
N ASP A 471 105.65 46.96 -116.31
CA ASP A 471 106.59 47.31 -117.39
C ASP A 471 106.27 48.69 -118.01
N GLN A 472 105.00 49.09 -118.01
CA GLN A 472 104.57 50.43 -118.45
C GLN A 472 104.98 51.53 -117.46
N LEU A 473 104.94 51.26 -116.15
CA LEU A 473 105.37 52.20 -115.11
C LEU A 473 106.87 52.52 -115.20
N GLN A 474 107.72 51.52 -115.45
CA GLN A 474 109.17 51.71 -115.57
C GLN A 474 109.56 52.67 -116.73
N ASN A 475 108.75 52.71 -117.78
CA ASN A 475 108.92 53.66 -118.90
C ASN A 475 108.54 55.10 -118.52
N ILE A 476 107.54 55.29 -117.63
CA ILE A 476 107.16 56.60 -117.08
C ILE A 476 108.23 57.11 -116.09
N GLU A 477 108.83 56.21 -115.31
CA GLU A 477 109.89 56.53 -114.35
C GLU A 477 111.13 57.14 -115.04
N SER A 478 111.45 56.70 -116.26
CA SER A 478 112.48 57.33 -117.11
C SER A 478 112.16 58.78 -117.52
N GLN A 479 110.88 59.18 -117.57
CA GLN A 479 110.47 60.56 -117.89
C GLN A 479 110.43 61.47 -116.65
N LEU A 480 110.29 60.87 -115.45
CA LEU A 480 110.20 61.60 -114.19
C LEU A 480 111.57 62.16 -113.75
N ASN A 481 112.65 61.42 -114.02
CA ASN A 481 114.03 61.85 -113.74
C ASN A 481 114.46 63.14 -114.48
N GLU A 482 113.90 63.42 -115.66
CA GLU A 482 114.18 64.67 -116.39
C GLU A 482 113.50 65.89 -115.74
N ASN A 483 112.35 65.70 -115.10
CA ASN A 483 111.66 66.74 -114.30
C ASN A 483 112.40 67.04 -112.98
N GLU A 484 113.01 66.05 -112.33
CA GLU A 484 113.76 66.25 -111.08
C GLU A 484 114.93 67.22 -111.24
N ARG A 485 115.59 67.25 -112.42
CA ARG A 485 116.62 68.26 -112.74
C ARG A 485 116.10 69.69 -112.71
N GLN A 486 114.90 69.94 -113.23
CA GLN A 486 114.27 71.28 -113.21
C GLN A 486 113.80 71.68 -111.81
N LYS A 487 113.54 70.70 -110.95
CA LYS A 487 113.12 70.89 -109.55
C LYS A 487 114.28 71.35 -108.66
N ALA A 488 115.47 70.78 -108.85
CA ALA A 488 116.68 71.14 -108.08
C ALA A 488 117.13 72.61 -108.25
N GLU A 489 116.89 73.21 -109.42
CA GLU A 489 117.23 74.62 -109.67
C GLU A 489 116.27 75.59 -108.95
N ASN A 490 114.98 75.23 -108.85
CA ASN A 490 114.00 75.96 -108.03
C ASN A 490 114.31 75.87 -106.52
N GLU A 491 114.94 74.77 -106.07
CA GLU A 491 115.26 74.57 -104.66
C GLU A 491 116.41 75.47 -104.16
N ARG A 492 117.33 75.88 -105.04
CA ARG A 492 118.34 76.92 -104.71
C ARG A 492 117.70 78.26 -104.37
N ILE A 493 116.76 78.72 -105.20
CA ILE A 493 116.04 79.99 -105.02
C ILE A 493 115.26 79.98 -103.69
N ARG A 494 114.77 78.81 -103.26
CA ARG A 494 114.06 78.63 -102.00
C ARG A 494 114.95 78.83 -100.77
N ASN A 495 116.21 78.39 -100.82
CA ASN A 495 117.14 78.45 -99.70
C ASN A 495 117.64 79.89 -99.42
N ASP A 496 117.84 80.70 -100.46
CA ASP A 496 118.22 82.11 -100.30
C ASP A 496 117.10 82.92 -99.61
N LEU A 497 115.84 82.64 -99.97
CA LEU A 497 114.66 83.21 -99.28
C LEU A 497 114.55 82.72 -97.83
N GLN A 498 114.90 81.47 -97.54
CA GLN A 498 114.86 80.90 -96.19
C GLN A 498 115.90 81.53 -95.25
N THR A 499 117.02 82.03 -95.79
CA THR A 499 118.04 82.78 -95.03
C THR A 499 117.48 84.13 -94.53
N GLN A 500 116.71 84.85 -95.36
CA GLN A 500 116.09 86.12 -94.96
C GLN A 500 115.00 85.97 -93.87
N ILE A 501 114.39 84.78 -93.77
CA ILE A 501 113.40 84.49 -92.72
C ILE A 501 114.06 84.43 -91.32
N GLN A 502 115.30 83.93 -91.22
CA GLN A 502 115.99 83.78 -89.93
C GLN A 502 116.33 85.14 -89.27
N GLU A 503 116.67 86.18 -90.06
CA GLU A 503 116.87 87.54 -89.53
C GLU A 503 115.58 88.15 -88.95
N ILE A 504 114.42 87.76 -89.46
CA ILE A 504 113.11 88.18 -88.95
C ILE A 504 112.75 87.46 -87.64
N GLU A 505 113.16 86.19 -87.49
CA GLU A 505 112.94 85.43 -86.25
C GLU A 505 113.78 85.96 -85.07
N GLU A 506 114.99 86.50 -85.31
CA GLU A 506 115.76 87.19 -84.27
C GLU A 506 115.11 88.50 -83.81
N GLN A 507 114.41 89.22 -84.69
CA GLN A 507 113.57 90.36 -84.29
C GLN A 507 112.37 89.88 -83.47
N ARG A 508 111.81 88.71 -83.79
CA ARG A 508 110.67 88.12 -83.07
C ARG A 508 111.02 87.74 -81.61
N LYS A 509 112.25 87.28 -81.35
CA LYS A 509 112.76 87.03 -79.98
C LYS A 509 112.81 88.28 -79.09
N LYS A 510 112.79 89.49 -79.65
CA LYS A 510 112.66 90.74 -78.86
C LYS A 510 111.23 91.01 -78.37
N LEU A 511 110.21 90.35 -78.93
CA LEU A 511 108.83 90.44 -78.45
C LEU A 511 108.57 89.49 -77.26
N GLU A 512 109.25 88.34 -77.23
CA GLU A 512 109.02 87.25 -76.29
C GLU A 512 109.45 87.58 -74.84
N ASN A 513 110.36 88.55 -74.66
CA ASN A 513 110.84 88.98 -73.35
C ASN A 513 109.84 89.87 -72.56
N ASN A 514 108.81 90.42 -73.22
CA ASN A 514 107.81 91.26 -72.55
C ASN A 514 106.83 90.47 -71.67
N GLN A 515 106.78 89.14 -71.82
CA GLN A 515 105.87 88.29 -71.03
C GLN A 515 106.46 87.84 -69.68
N LYS A 516 107.63 88.36 -69.30
CA LYS A 516 108.31 88.06 -68.03
C LYS A 516 108.46 89.27 -67.08
N ILE A 517 108.05 90.47 -67.50
CA ILE A 517 108.19 91.72 -66.72
C ILE A 517 106.79 92.31 -66.41
N PHE A 518 105.90 91.48 -65.87
CA PHE A 518 104.59 91.89 -65.35
C PHE A 518 104.23 91.26 -63.98
N ASN A 519 104.93 90.21 -63.54
CA ASN A 519 104.61 89.48 -62.31
C ASN A 519 105.29 90.02 -61.03
N GLU A 520 106.10 91.09 -61.11
CA GLU A 520 106.85 91.64 -59.96
C GLU A 520 106.45 93.09 -59.61
N LYS A 521 105.15 93.40 -59.73
CA LYS A 521 104.48 94.34 -58.82
C LYS A 521 103.30 93.63 -58.18
N GLN A 522 103.53 93.10 -56.98
CA GLN A 522 103.32 93.78 -55.68
C GLN A 522 101.89 93.53 -55.18
N SER A 523 101.76 92.85 -54.04
CA SER A 523 101.60 93.48 -52.72
C SER A 523 100.26 94.24 -52.65
N ASP A 524 99.32 93.91 -51.77
CA ASP A 524 99.48 93.29 -50.45
C ASP A 524 98.10 92.76 -49.95
N PHE A 525 97.90 91.95 -48.91
CA PHE A 525 98.75 91.46 -47.82
C PHE A 525 98.12 90.18 -47.22
N SER A 526 98.95 89.20 -46.82
CA SER A 526 98.77 88.23 -45.71
C SER A 526 97.35 88.00 -45.15
N GLU A 527 96.88 86.77 -44.95
CA GLU A 527 97.50 85.75 -44.07
C GLU A 527 98.17 86.31 -42.78
N LYS A 528 97.59 87.39 -42.24
CA LYS A 528 97.71 87.97 -40.90
C LYS A 528 96.33 88.58 -40.66
N VAL A 529 95.48 88.09 -39.77
CA VAL A 529 95.78 87.76 -38.37
C VAL A 529 95.15 86.43 -37.96
N LYS A 530 95.97 85.38 -37.84
CA LYS A 530 95.68 84.23 -36.97
C LYS A 530 96.38 84.47 -35.64
N ASN A 531 95.61 84.86 -34.61
CA ASN A 531 96.02 85.16 -33.23
C ASN A 531 96.63 86.56 -32.96
N ALA A 532 95.74 87.53 -32.81
CA ALA A 532 95.75 88.51 -31.73
C ALA A 532 94.26 88.80 -31.42
N LYS A 533 93.58 88.06 -30.54
CA LYS A 533 93.84 87.75 -29.11
C LYS A 533 93.85 89.02 -28.26
N GLU A 534 92.85 89.12 -27.39
CA GLU A 534 92.81 89.95 -26.17
C GLU A 534 93.11 91.44 -26.31
N GLN A 535 92.11 92.21 -26.75
CA GLN A 535 91.65 93.43 -26.06
C GLN A 535 90.27 93.81 -26.63
N THR A 536 89.25 94.19 -25.85
CA THR A 536 89.09 94.22 -24.38
C THR A 536 87.60 93.92 -24.14
N GLN A 537 87.19 92.87 -23.42
CA GLN A 537 87.18 92.83 -21.95
C GLN A 537 86.50 94.08 -21.37
N ASN A 538 85.18 93.99 -21.23
CA ASN A 538 84.29 94.60 -20.21
C ASN A 538 82.85 94.40 -20.73
N GLN A 539 81.89 93.88 -19.98
CA GLN A 539 81.85 93.53 -18.56
C GLN A 539 81.82 91.99 -18.41
N MET A 540 82.79 91.37 -17.73
CA MET A 540 82.57 91.00 -16.33
C MET A 540 81.89 92.11 -15.51
N GLU A 541 80.59 91.98 -15.36
CA GLU A 541 79.93 92.43 -14.15
C GLU A 541 79.45 91.17 -13.44
N VAL A 542 80.22 90.80 -12.41
CA VAL A 542 79.72 90.19 -11.17
C VAL A 542 79.00 88.83 -11.35
N ILE A 543 79.60 87.69 -10.99
CA ILE A 543 80.57 87.46 -9.90
C ILE A 543 80.17 88.18 -8.61
N LYS A 544 79.01 87.78 -8.10
CA LYS A 544 78.88 87.35 -6.71
C LYS A 544 78.06 86.04 -6.77
N ASN A 545 78.45 84.98 -6.06
CA ASN A 545 78.35 84.88 -4.60
C ASN A 545 76.89 85.17 -4.25
N GLU A 546 76.07 84.20 -3.89
CA GLU A 546 76.11 83.52 -2.60
C GLU A 546 75.08 82.37 -2.66
N LEU A 547 75.26 81.18 -2.09
CA LEU A 547 76.38 80.54 -1.40
C LEU A 547 76.53 79.12 -1.99
N PHE A 548 77.72 78.59 -2.25
CA PHE A 548 78.74 78.20 -1.25
C PHE A 548 78.20 77.19 -0.21
N GLU A 549 78.97 76.11 -0.06
CA GLU A 549 78.97 75.04 0.95
C GLU A 549 78.48 75.40 2.38
N ILE A 550 77.19 75.74 2.56
CA ILE A 550 76.49 75.82 3.86
C ILE A 550 75.16 75.04 3.85
N LYS A 551 75.12 73.91 3.14
CA LYS A 551 74.15 72.81 3.38
C LYS A 551 74.81 71.43 3.55
N LYS A 552 76.13 71.36 3.40
CA LYS A 552 76.95 70.19 3.73
C LYS A 552 77.61 70.44 5.08
N GLN A 553 77.08 69.81 6.13
CA GLN A 553 77.69 69.74 7.48
C GLN A 553 77.71 71.04 8.30
N ARG A 554 76.51 71.55 8.59
CA ARG A 554 76.18 72.09 9.93
C ARG A 554 74.96 71.28 10.41
N ASN A 555 75.12 70.09 11.00
CA ASN A 555 75.70 69.82 12.33
C ASN A 555 75.22 70.85 13.37
N GLU A 556 74.55 70.50 14.47
CA GLU A 556 73.97 69.24 14.96
C GLU A 556 73.23 69.64 16.26
N LEU A 557 72.30 68.81 16.76
CA LEU A 557 71.73 68.94 18.11
C LEU A 557 71.12 70.30 18.52
N GLU A 558 69.81 70.46 18.24
CA GLU A 558 68.83 70.93 19.23
C GLU A 558 67.45 70.35 18.84
N SER A 559 67.24 69.02 18.93
CA SER A 559 66.93 68.22 20.12
C SER A 559 65.43 68.14 20.46
N THR A 560 64.92 66.89 20.51
CA THR A 560 63.80 66.44 21.36
C THR A 560 62.40 67.10 21.22
N HIS A 561 61.70 66.86 20.10
CA HIS A 561 60.23 66.64 19.97
C HIS A 561 59.89 66.37 18.47
N GLU A 562 59.05 65.44 18.01
CA GLU A 562 58.40 64.24 18.58
C GLU A 562 58.39 63.15 17.45
N ALA A 563 58.64 61.86 17.68
CA ALA A 563 58.07 60.92 18.65
C ALA A 563 56.60 60.51 18.40
N PHE A 564 55.73 61.40 17.88
CA PHE A 564 54.28 61.12 17.80
C PHE A 564 53.72 60.86 16.39
N LYS A 565 54.44 61.21 15.32
CA LYS A 565 53.87 61.18 13.95
C LYS A 565 53.97 59.85 13.18
N ILE A 566 54.37 58.77 13.84
CA ILE A 566 54.31 57.39 13.30
C ILE A 566 53.26 56.56 14.07
N GLU A 567 52.99 56.94 15.32
CA GLU A 567 51.94 56.34 16.14
C GLU A 567 50.54 56.88 15.78
N GLU A 568 50.43 58.16 15.38
CA GLU A 568 49.16 58.78 14.95
C GLU A 568 48.49 58.05 13.78
N ASP A 569 49.25 57.70 12.74
CA ASP A 569 48.71 57.01 11.55
C ASP A 569 48.49 55.51 11.79
N SER A 570 49.26 54.91 12.71
CA SER A 570 49.00 53.55 13.20
C SER A 570 47.67 53.47 13.97
N LEU A 571 47.38 54.48 14.81
CA LEU A 571 46.11 54.61 15.54
C LEU A 571 44.90 54.87 14.61
N LYS A 572 45.09 55.52 13.46
CA LYS A 572 44.02 55.71 12.46
C LYS A 572 43.60 54.40 11.79
N MET A 573 44.55 53.53 11.46
CA MET A 573 44.24 52.18 10.98
C MET A 573 43.51 51.36 12.04
N LEU A 574 44.03 51.34 13.28
CA LEU A 574 43.40 50.61 14.38
C LEU A 574 41.97 51.10 14.69
N LYS A 575 41.70 52.40 14.46
CA LYS A 575 40.36 52.97 14.62
C LYS A 575 39.36 52.48 13.59
N LEU A 576 39.78 52.25 12.33
CA LEU A 576 38.91 51.68 11.29
C LEU A 576 38.51 50.24 11.61
N ASP A 577 39.46 49.42 12.09
CA ASP A 577 39.15 48.06 12.57
C ASP A 577 38.20 48.09 13.77
N ILE A 578 38.41 49.01 14.73
CA ILE A 578 37.52 49.19 15.89
C ILE A 578 36.12 49.65 15.48
N ASP A 579 35.99 50.52 14.48
CA ASP A 579 34.67 50.98 14.00
C ASP A 579 33.97 49.87 13.17
N SER A 580 34.70 49.01 12.45
CA SER A 580 34.15 47.78 11.84
C SER A 580 33.69 46.76 12.89
N GLN A 581 34.47 46.53 13.95
CA GLN A 581 34.08 45.65 15.07
C GLN A 581 32.88 46.19 15.86
N LYS A 582 32.59 47.50 15.81
CA LYS A 582 31.34 48.06 16.34
C LYS A 582 30.13 47.72 15.48
N GLU A 583 30.27 47.66 14.17
CA GLU A 583 29.16 47.22 13.30
C GLU A 583 28.86 45.74 13.54
N GLU A 584 29.87 44.89 13.70
CA GLU A 584 29.68 43.49 14.15
C GLU A 584 29.03 43.42 15.54
N LEU A 585 29.48 44.23 16.52
CA LEU A 585 28.86 44.29 17.85
C LEU A 585 27.42 44.78 17.83
N THR A 586 27.04 45.73 16.96
CA THR A 586 25.63 46.15 16.82
C THR A 586 24.78 45.08 16.13
N HIS A 587 25.36 44.30 15.21
CA HIS A 587 24.70 43.12 14.65
C HIS A 587 24.47 42.04 15.72
N ILE A 588 25.48 41.74 16.54
CA ILE A 588 25.39 40.82 17.68
C ILE A 588 24.37 41.32 18.72
N GLN A 589 24.35 42.62 19.02
CA GLN A 589 23.34 43.22 19.89
C GLN A 589 21.92 43.08 19.31
N SER A 590 21.74 43.25 17.99
CA SER A 590 20.44 43.00 17.33
C SER A 590 20.02 41.53 17.40
N GLN A 591 20.97 40.58 17.34
CA GLN A 591 20.69 39.16 17.55
C GLN A 591 20.35 38.87 19.03
N ILE A 592 21.05 39.48 19.99
CA ILE A 592 20.78 39.34 21.42
C ILE A 592 19.38 39.90 21.78
N GLU A 593 18.99 41.05 21.23
CA GLU A 593 17.66 41.62 21.46
C GLU A 593 16.55 40.71 20.91
N LYS A 594 16.73 40.15 19.70
CA LYS A 594 15.80 39.13 19.13
C LYS A 594 15.74 37.85 19.95
N ASN A 595 16.88 37.37 20.45
CA ASN A 595 16.94 36.18 21.31
C ASN A 595 16.27 36.46 22.67
N LYS A 596 16.37 37.68 23.18
CA LYS A 596 15.67 38.14 24.38
C LYS A 596 14.16 38.24 24.16
N ASP A 597 13.69 38.79 23.05
CA ASP A 597 12.27 38.81 22.67
C ASP A 597 11.71 37.38 22.52
N PHE A 598 12.51 36.46 21.95
CA PHE A 598 12.18 35.04 21.87
C PHE A 598 12.10 34.37 23.25
N ILE A 599 13.04 34.66 24.16
CA ILE A 599 13.02 34.15 25.55
C ILE A 599 11.84 34.73 26.34
N GLU A 600 11.49 36.01 26.16
CA GLU A 600 10.30 36.60 26.78
C GLU A 600 9.01 35.97 26.23
N THR A 601 8.97 35.63 24.93
CA THR A 601 7.87 34.88 24.31
C THR A 601 7.75 33.46 24.87
N GLN A 602 8.85 32.69 24.93
CA GLN A 602 8.85 31.36 25.53
C GLN A 602 8.50 31.39 27.03
N LYS A 603 8.86 32.46 27.75
CA LYS A 603 8.49 32.65 29.15
C LYS A 603 6.99 32.90 29.31
N ILE A 604 6.38 33.72 28.45
CA ILE A 604 4.92 33.90 28.40
C ILE A 604 4.21 32.58 28.06
N GLU A 605 4.79 31.77 27.17
CA GLU A 605 4.29 30.44 26.82
C GLU A 605 4.40 29.46 28.02
N ILE A 606 5.52 29.45 28.74
CA ILE A 606 5.71 28.67 29.98
C ILE A 606 4.74 29.13 31.09
N ASP A 607 4.55 30.43 31.29
CA ASP A 607 3.58 30.97 32.25
C ASP A 607 2.14 30.59 31.86
N THR A 608 1.83 30.51 30.57
CA THR A 608 0.55 30.01 30.04
C THR A 608 0.38 28.51 30.29
N GLN A 609 1.41 27.70 30.01
CA GLN A 609 1.41 26.26 30.30
C GLN A 609 1.27 25.98 31.80
N LEU A 610 1.94 26.75 32.67
CA LEU A 610 1.79 26.66 34.13
C LEU A 610 0.37 27.03 34.59
N SER A 611 -0.28 27.99 33.93
CA SER A 611 -1.71 28.31 34.16
C SER A 611 -2.62 27.13 33.79
N MET A 612 -2.40 26.51 32.61
CA MET A 612 -3.15 25.34 32.16
C MET A 612 -2.93 24.11 33.08
N ILE A 613 -1.70 23.88 33.53
CA ILE A 613 -1.36 22.81 34.49
C ILE A 613 -2.05 23.04 35.85
N ASN A 614 -2.23 24.29 36.28
CA ASN A 614 -2.96 24.58 37.52
C ASN A 614 -4.48 24.43 37.35
N TYR A 615 -5.05 24.84 36.20
CA TYR A 615 -6.44 24.55 35.86
C TYR A 615 -6.72 23.03 35.86
N GLN A 616 -5.85 22.26 35.20
CA GLN A 616 -5.91 20.79 35.18
C GLN A 616 -5.78 20.17 36.58
N LYS A 617 -5.07 20.79 37.54
CA LYS A 617 -5.06 20.32 38.94
C LYS A 617 -6.38 20.57 39.65
N GLU A 618 -6.98 21.75 39.49
CA GLU A 618 -8.31 22.05 40.06
C GLU A 618 -9.40 21.14 39.46
N GLU A 619 -9.28 20.78 38.19
CA GLU A 619 -10.11 19.81 37.49
C GLU A 619 -9.91 18.37 38.00
N ASN A 620 -8.66 17.94 38.19
CA ASN A 620 -8.35 16.65 38.81
C ASN A 620 -8.80 16.56 40.28
N GLU A 621 -8.80 17.66 41.05
CA GLU A 621 -9.41 17.67 42.39
C GLU A 621 -10.94 17.51 42.35
N LYS A 622 -11.63 18.13 41.39
CA LYS A 622 -13.08 17.92 41.20
C LYS A 622 -13.38 16.46 40.84
N LEU A 623 -12.68 15.92 39.82
CA LEU A 623 -12.83 14.52 39.40
C LEU A 623 -12.46 13.52 40.52
N LYS A 624 -11.52 13.88 41.40
CA LYS A 624 -11.22 13.09 42.61
C LYS A 624 -12.40 13.11 43.60
N ASN A 625 -12.96 14.28 43.89
CA ASN A 625 -14.10 14.40 44.81
C ASN A 625 -15.34 13.68 44.24
N GLU A 626 -15.63 13.84 42.95
CA GLU A 626 -16.69 13.08 42.26
C GLU A 626 -16.46 11.56 42.33
N ASN A 627 -15.22 11.08 42.30
CA ASN A 627 -14.94 9.65 42.48
C ASN A 627 -15.15 9.20 43.93
N GLU A 628 -14.88 10.04 44.93
CA GLU A 628 -15.18 9.76 46.34
C GLU A 628 -16.71 9.75 46.61
N ASP A 629 -17.46 10.62 45.94
CA ASP A 629 -18.93 10.61 45.94
C ASP A 629 -19.49 9.37 45.21
N LYS A 630 -19.01 9.07 43.99
CA LYS A 630 -19.41 7.88 43.21
C LYS A 630 -19.01 6.57 43.90
N GLU A 631 -17.90 6.51 44.62
CA GLU A 631 -17.54 5.35 45.46
C GLU A 631 -18.48 5.21 46.67
N SER A 632 -18.98 6.32 47.21
CA SER A 632 -19.99 6.34 48.28
C SER A 632 -21.38 5.89 47.78
N GLU A 633 -21.82 6.33 46.60
CA GLU A 633 -23.04 5.82 45.94
C GLU A 633 -22.92 4.31 45.61
N LEU A 634 -21.79 3.90 45.04
CA LEU A 634 -21.52 2.51 44.66
C LEU A 634 -21.42 1.60 45.91
N LYS A 635 -21.08 2.15 47.08
CA LYS A 635 -21.19 1.47 48.37
C LYS A 635 -22.65 1.31 48.82
N LEU A 636 -23.48 2.36 48.74
CA LEU A 636 -24.91 2.27 49.04
C LEU A 636 -25.60 1.23 48.14
N LEU A 637 -25.32 1.26 46.83
CA LEU A 637 -25.87 0.31 45.86
C LEU A 637 -25.45 -1.14 46.16
N LYS A 638 -24.22 -1.37 46.66
CA LYS A 638 -23.77 -2.69 47.15
C LYS A 638 -24.54 -3.13 48.40
N GLU A 639 -24.84 -2.22 49.32
CA GLU A 639 -25.62 -2.52 50.53
C GLU A 639 -27.09 -2.86 50.18
N GLU A 640 -27.71 -2.16 49.22
CA GLU A 640 -29.03 -2.49 48.65
C GLU A 640 -29.03 -3.85 47.93
N ILE A 641 -28.03 -4.14 47.10
CA ILE A 641 -27.88 -5.43 46.42
C ILE A 641 -27.73 -6.58 47.43
N GLU A 642 -27.06 -6.36 48.56
CA GLU A 642 -27.00 -7.35 49.65
C GLU A 642 -28.32 -7.47 50.43
N GLU A 643 -29.19 -6.46 50.45
CA GLU A 643 -30.58 -6.62 50.93
C GLU A 643 -31.45 -7.40 49.94
N GLU A 644 -31.33 -7.12 48.65
CA GLU A 644 -32.04 -7.87 47.58
C GLU A 644 -31.64 -9.35 47.60
N LYS A 645 -30.34 -9.66 47.70
CA LYS A 645 -29.85 -11.04 47.87
C LYS A 645 -30.45 -11.73 49.10
N LYS A 646 -30.61 -11.03 50.22
CA LYS A 646 -31.26 -11.59 51.44
C LYS A 646 -32.75 -11.86 51.19
N LYS A 647 -33.46 -10.96 50.50
CA LYS A 647 -34.88 -11.16 50.09
C LYS A 647 -35.02 -12.36 49.16
N ILE A 648 -34.17 -12.47 48.14
CA ILE A 648 -34.12 -13.61 47.19
C ILE A 648 -33.77 -14.91 47.92
N LEU A 649 -32.86 -14.89 48.90
CA LEU A 649 -32.50 -16.07 49.70
C LEU A 649 -33.65 -16.53 50.62
N ILE A 650 -34.48 -15.61 51.10
CA ILE A 650 -35.72 -15.94 51.84
C ILE A 650 -36.74 -16.57 50.88
N GLN A 651 -37.03 -15.93 49.75
CA GLN A 651 -37.93 -16.46 48.72
C GLN A 651 -37.48 -17.83 48.17
N SER A 652 -36.17 -18.05 48.06
CA SER A 652 -35.61 -19.35 47.65
C SER A 652 -35.74 -20.43 48.72
N LYS A 653 -35.93 -20.08 50.00
CA LYS A 653 -36.28 -21.04 51.07
C LYS A 653 -37.77 -21.32 51.07
N GLU A 654 -38.61 -20.30 50.95
CA GLU A 654 -40.07 -20.44 50.80
C GLU A 654 -40.42 -21.33 49.60
N LEU A 655 -39.75 -21.15 48.46
CA LEU A 655 -39.88 -22.01 47.28
C LEU A 655 -39.34 -23.44 47.49
N PHE A 656 -38.35 -23.64 48.36
CA PHE A 656 -37.84 -24.96 48.70
C PHE A 656 -38.80 -25.69 49.65
N GLU A 657 -39.41 -24.98 50.60
CA GLU A 657 -40.42 -25.48 51.51
C GLU A 657 -41.70 -25.87 50.75
N LEU A 658 -42.26 -24.97 49.91
CA LEU A 658 -43.39 -25.31 49.02
C LEU A 658 -43.10 -26.51 48.10
N LYS A 659 -41.85 -26.65 47.62
CA LYS A 659 -41.45 -27.78 46.78
C LYS A 659 -41.45 -29.09 47.54
N ASN A 660 -41.07 -29.09 48.82
CA ASN A 660 -41.13 -30.28 49.65
C ASN A 660 -42.59 -30.63 50.00
N GLU A 661 -43.41 -29.64 50.37
CA GLU A 661 -44.85 -29.82 50.59
C GLU A 661 -45.55 -30.43 49.36
N PHE A 662 -45.26 -29.91 48.16
CA PHE A 662 -45.82 -30.46 46.91
C PHE A 662 -45.37 -31.90 46.61
N GLU A 663 -44.14 -32.27 46.98
CA GLU A 663 -43.63 -33.62 46.76
C GLU A 663 -44.16 -34.61 47.82
N ASP A 664 -44.47 -34.13 49.04
CA ASP A 664 -45.22 -34.87 50.06
C ASP A 664 -46.71 -35.05 49.67
N GLU A 665 -47.39 -34.00 49.18
CA GLU A 665 -48.75 -34.10 48.61
C GLU A 665 -48.80 -35.11 47.45
N LYS A 666 -47.79 -35.09 46.58
CA LYS A 666 -47.63 -36.04 45.47
C LYS A 666 -47.43 -37.48 45.95
N MET A 667 -46.65 -37.67 47.01
CA MET A 667 -46.51 -38.98 47.68
C MET A 667 -47.84 -39.44 48.31
N GLU A 668 -48.62 -38.54 48.92
CA GLU A 668 -49.96 -38.87 49.42
C GLU A 668 -50.91 -39.23 48.26
N ILE A 669 -50.89 -38.48 47.15
CA ILE A 669 -51.65 -38.78 45.93
C ILE A 669 -51.25 -40.14 45.33
N GLU A 670 -49.97 -40.52 45.36
CA GLU A 670 -49.50 -41.82 44.88
C GLU A 670 -49.94 -42.97 45.79
N ASN A 671 -49.89 -42.78 47.12
CA ASN A 671 -50.47 -43.72 48.09
C ASN A 671 -51.99 -43.86 47.93
N LEU A 672 -52.71 -42.75 47.69
CA LEU A 672 -54.16 -42.74 47.45
C LEU A 672 -54.54 -43.40 46.12
N LYS A 673 -53.70 -43.29 45.07
CA LYS A 673 -53.85 -44.05 43.81
C LYS A 673 -53.65 -45.55 44.04
N PHE A 674 -52.58 -45.95 44.71
CA PHE A 674 -52.31 -47.36 45.03
C PHE A 674 -53.46 -47.98 45.84
N LYS A 675 -54.01 -47.25 46.81
CA LYS A 675 -55.19 -47.66 47.57
C LYS A 675 -56.45 -47.74 46.69
N ASN A 676 -56.69 -46.78 45.81
CA ASN A 676 -57.79 -46.83 44.84
C ASN A 676 -57.69 -48.06 43.92
N ASP A 677 -56.51 -48.39 43.42
CA ASP A 677 -56.33 -49.57 42.56
C ASP A 677 -56.49 -50.89 43.33
N GLN A 678 -56.09 -50.95 44.62
CA GLN A 678 -56.44 -52.08 45.49
C GLN A 678 -57.96 -52.21 45.69
N GLU A 679 -58.65 -51.12 46.05
CA GLU A 679 -60.11 -51.10 46.22
C GLU A 679 -60.82 -51.48 44.92
N ARG A 680 -60.31 -51.02 43.77
CA ARG A 680 -60.83 -51.32 42.42
C ARG A 680 -60.63 -52.78 42.01
N GLU A 681 -59.49 -53.40 42.35
CA GLU A 681 -59.29 -54.86 42.18
C GLU A 681 -60.20 -55.66 43.11
N GLU A 682 -60.43 -55.20 44.34
CA GLU A 682 -61.40 -55.83 45.24
C GLU A 682 -62.84 -55.70 44.70
N LEU A 683 -63.18 -54.56 44.09
CA LEU A 683 -64.46 -54.32 43.43
C LEU A 683 -64.65 -55.21 42.19
N LYS A 684 -63.60 -55.42 41.37
CA LYS A 684 -63.62 -56.42 40.29
C LYS A 684 -63.90 -57.83 40.82
N ARG A 685 -63.25 -58.24 41.91
CA ARG A 685 -63.50 -59.56 42.55
C ARG A 685 -64.94 -59.68 43.06
N LYS A 686 -65.45 -58.64 43.73
CA LYS A 686 -66.83 -58.57 44.23
C LYS A 686 -67.86 -58.58 43.09
N ASN A 687 -67.58 -57.95 41.95
CA ASN A 687 -68.43 -58.04 40.76
C ASN A 687 -68.43 -59.46 40.18
N VAL A 688 -67.27 -60.11 40.00
CA VAL A 688 -67.20 -61.50 39.52
C VAL A 688 -67.90 -62.49 40.48
N GLU A 689 -67.93 -62.19 41.77
CA GLU A 689 -68.73 -62.96 42.75
C GLU A 689 -70.23 -62.64 42.64
N PHE A 690 -70.60 -61.38 42.41
CA PHE A 690 -71.98 -60.96 42.16
C PHE A 690 -72.55 -61.58 40.87
N ASP A 691 -71.78 -61.60 39.78
CA ASP A 691 -72.19 -62.18 38.49
C ASP A 691 -72.52 -63.67 38.64
N LYS A 692 -71.63 -64.45 39.27
CA LYS A 692 -71.87 -65.87 39.62
C LYS A 692 -73.09 -66.07 40.52
N LYS A 693 -73.36 -65.11 41.41
CA LYS A 693 -74.53 -65.13 42.29
C LYS A 693 -75.82 -64.77 41.54
N SER A 694 -75.72 -63.92 40.51
CA SER A 694 -76.79 -63.56 39.58
C SER A 694 -77.14 -64.73 38.65
N GLU A 695 -76.15 -65.39 38.03
CA GLU A 695 -76.37 -66.63 37.26
C GLU A 695 -77.10 -67.69 38.10
N LYS A 696 -76.65 -67.89 39.34
CA LYS A 696 -77.29 -68.83 40.27
C LYS A 696 -78.73 -68.42 40.63
N LEU A 697 -79.00 -67.12 40.73
CA LEU A 697 -80.36 -66.60 40.93
C LEU A 697 -81.24 -66.77 39.69
N GLU A 698 -80.72 -66.59 38.47
CA GLU A 698 -81.47 -66.87 37.24
C GLU A 698 -81.84 -68.35 37.10
N ILE A 699 -80.94 -69.26 37.48
CA ILE A 699 -81.22 -70.70 37.54
C ILE A 699 -82.36 -70.96 38.53
N GLN A 700 -82.27 -70.43 39.75
CA GLN A 700 -83.33 -70.58 40.76
C GLN A 700 -84.66 -69.96 40.33
N ILE A 701 -84.65 -68.83 39.62
CA ILE A 701 -85.87 -68.19 39.08
C ILE A 701 -86.51 -69.08 38.01
N LYS A 702 -85.72 -69.75 37.16
CA LYS A 702 -86.24 -70.75 36.21
C LYS A 702 -86.88 -71.93 36.93
N GLU A 703 -86.20 -72.53 37.91
CA GLU A 703 -86.73 -73.63 38.75
C GLU A 703 -88.04 -73.24 39.44
N PHE A 704 -88.10 -72.07 40.09
CA PHE A 704 -89.34 -71.55 40.70
C PHE A 704 -90.46 -71.31 39.67
N SER A 705 -90.14 -70.90 38.44
CA SER A 705 -91.14 -70.69 37.39
C SER A 705 -91.76 -71.99 36.87
N GLU A 706 -91.05 -73.11 36.96
CA GLU A 706 -91.56 -74.43 36.62
C GLU A 706 -92.37 -75.02 37.78
N LEU A 707 -91.87 -74.91 39.01
CA LEU A 707 -92.60 -75.31 40.23
C LEU A 707 -93.95 -74.59 40.34
N LYS A 708 -94.01 -73.28 40.07
CA LYS A 708 -95.26 -72.52 40.11
C LYS A 708 -96.32 -73.03 39.11
N LYS A 709 -95.91 -73.44 37.90
CA LYS A 709 -96.84 -74.05 36.91
C LYS A 709 -97.41 -75.38 37.40
N ILE A 710 -96.59 -76.19 38.09
CA ILE A 710 -97.03 -77.46 38.68
C ILE A 710 -98.03 -77.24 39.82
N GLU A 711 -97.81 -76.20 40.64
CA GLU A 711 -98.69 -75.85 41.76
C GLU A 711 -100.01 -75.20 41.32
N GLU A 712 -99.99 -74.33 40.30
CA GLU A 712 -101.21 -73.78 39.68
C GLU A 712 -102.07 -74.89 39.06
N ASN A 713 -101.46 -75.89 38.40
CA ASN A 713 -102.19 -77.04 37.87
C ASN A 713 -102.87 -77.86 38.99
N LYS A 714 -102.17 -78.17 40.08
CA LYS A 714 -102.75 -78.87 41.24
C LYS A 714 -103.89 -78.09 41.91
N SER A 715 -103.77 -76.76 41.97
CA SER A 715 -104.81 -75.91 42.54
C SER A 715 -106.10 -75.96 41.71
N ASN A 716 -105.98 -76.01 40.38
CA ASN A 716 -107.12 -76.16 39.48
C ASN A 716 -107.83 -77.52 39.65
N GLU A 717 -107.07 -78.63 39.79
CA GLU A 717 -107.65 -79.95 40.11
C GLU A 717 -108.42 -79.94 41.44
N GLN A 718 -107.87 -79.30 42.47
CA GLN A 718 -108.55 -79.20 43.77
C GLN A 718 -109.83 -78.37 43.71
N ILE A 719 -109.84 -77.24 42.99
CA ILE A 719 -111.05 -76.44 42.77
C ILE A 719 -112.14 -77.30 42.12
N GLN A 720 -111.80 -78.07 41.09
CA GLN A 720 -112.75 -78.93 40.38
C GLN A 720 -113.40 -79.98 41.31
N THR A 721 -112.62 -80.60 42.22
CA THR A 721 -113.17 -81.54 43.21
C THR A 721 -114.05 -80.88 44.28
N LEU A 722 -113.81 -79.61 44.62
CA LEU A 722 -114.64 -78.86 45.56
C LEU A 722 -115.97 -78.43 44.93
N GLU A 723 -115.99 -78.12 43.64
CA GLU A 723 -117.23 -77.79 42.91
C GLU A 723 -118.20 -78.99 42.84
N GLU A 724 -117.69 -80.22 42.66
CA GLU A 724 -118.51 -81.44 42.78
C GLU A 724 -119.10 -81.62 44.18
N GLN A 725 -118.30 -81.42 45.24
CA GLN A 725 -118.78 -81.53 46.63
C GLN A 725 -119.86 -80.48 46.96
N ILE A 726 -119.72 -79.25 46.46
CA ILE A 726 -120.73 -78.19 46.60
C ILE A 726 -122.02 -78.54 45.84
N SER A 727 -121.92 -79.27 44.72
CA SER A 727 -123.09 -79.77 43.98
C SER A 727 -123.88 -80.81 44.79
N ILE A 728 -123.18 -81.75 45.44
CA ILE A 728 -123.77 -82.79 46.29
C ILE A 728 -124.48 -82.16 47.51
N LEU A 729 -123.81 -81.25 48.23
CA LEU A 729 -124.35 -80.62 49.44
C LEU A 729 -125.63 -79.79 49.17
N LYS A 730 -125.78 -79.21 47.97
CA LYS A 730 -127.02 -78.52 47.58
C LYS A 730 -128.22 -79.48 47.50
N ALA A 731 -128.02 -80.68 46.94
CA ALA A 731 -129.08 -81.68 46.85
C ALA A 731 -129.52 -82.23 48.21
N GLU A 732 -128.62 -82.27 49.22
CA GLU A 732 -129.00 -82.60 50.60
C GLU A 732 -129.82 -81.49 51.26
N ILE A 733 -129.45 -80.21 51.06
CA ILE A 733 -130.20 -79.06 51.59
C ILE A 733 -131.63 -79.03 51.04
N ASP A 734 -131.83 -79.25 49.74
CA ASP A 734 -133.16 -79.28 49.11
C ASP A 734 -134.06 -80.40 49.67
N ASN A 735 -133.48 -81.54 50.07
CA ASN A 735 -134.20 -82.62 50.74
C ASN A 735 -134.57 -82.26 52.19
N LEU A 736 -133.62 -81.70 52.96
CA LEU A 736 -133.86 -81.29 54.35
C LEU A 736 -134.93 -80.17 54.45
N GLN A 737 -135.02 -79.29 53.45
CA GLN A 737 -136.08 -78.27 53.39
C GLN A 737 -137.48 -78.88 53.22
N LYS A 738 -137.64 -79.99 52.48
CA LYS A 738 -138.93 -80.72 52.43
C LYS A 738 -139.30 -81.31 53.79
N GLU A 739 -138.36 -81.98 54.44
CA GLU A 739 -138.59 -82.65 55.74
C GLU A 739 -138.96 -81.65 56.85
N GLY A 740 -138.43 -80.42 56.78
CA GLY A 740 -138.82 -79.31 57.66
C GLY A 740 -140.28 -78.87 57.51
N ILE A 741 -140.79 -78.83 56.27
CA ILE A 741 -142.18 -78.42 55.98
C ILE A 741 -143.18 -79.46 56.52
N GLU A 742 -142.87 -80.76 56.47
CA GLU A 742 -143.75 -81.79 57.04
C GLU A 742 -143.84 -81.67 58.58
N LYS A 743 -142.70 -81.51 59.26
CA LYS A 743 -142.65 -81.37 60.73
C LYS A 743 -143.25 -80.06 61.25
N GLU A 744 -143.22 -78.98 60.47
CA GLU A 744 -143.89 -77.73 60.84
C GLU A 744 -145.43 -77.86 60.84
N ASN A 745 -145.99 -78.73 60.00
CA ASN A 745 -147.42 -79.04 60.00
C ASN A 745 -147.83 -79.88 61.23
N GLU A 746 -147.08 -80.93 61.59
CA GLU A 746 -147.33 -81.71 62.83
C GLU A 746 -147.30 -80.82 64.08
N LEU A 747 -146.36 -79.87 64.12
CA LEU A 747 -146.23 -78.90 65.21
C LEU A 747 -147.46 -77.97 65.34
N MET A 748 -148.24 -77.77 64.27
CA MET A 748 -149.47 -76.97 64.33
C MET A 748 -150.62 -77.72 65.03
N GLU A 749 -150.77 -79.03 64.83
CA GLU A 749 -151.76 -79.84 65.54
C GLU A 749 -151.45 -79.97 67.04
N LEU A 750 -150.17 -80.15 67.40
CA LEU A 750 -149.72 -80.21 68.79
C LEU A 750 -149.95 -78.88 69.53
N LYS A 751 -149.82 -77.72 68.86
CA LYS A 751 -150.16 -76.41 69.43
C LYS A 751 -151.67 -76.26 69.71
N LEU A 752 -152.52 -76.95 68.95
CA LEU A 752 -153.98 -76.95 69.14
C LEU A 752 -154.44 -77.80 70.34
N THR A 753 -153.78 -78.92 70.62
CA THR A 753 -154.08 -79.77 71.78
C THR A 753 -153.56 -79.18 73.10
N HIS A 754 -152.34 -78.63 73.12
CA HIS A 754 -151.76 -77.97 74.31
C HIS A 754 -152.63 -76.81 74.80
N LYS A 755 -153.24 -76.05 73.87
CA LYS A 755 -154.14 -74.93 74.17
C LYS A 755 -155.46 -75.33 74.87
N LYS A 756 -155.84 -76.61 74.83
CA LYS A 756 -156.98 -77.15 75.61
C LYS A 756 -156.55 -77.46 77.04
N GLN A 757 -155.45 -78.21 77.22
CA GLN A 757 -154.95 -78.62 78.55
C GLN A 757 -154.60 -77.42 79.43
N GLN A 758 -154.02 -76.36 78.85
CA GLN A 758 -153.58 -75.17 79.58
C GLN A 758 -154.72 -74.35 80.23
N LYS A 759 -155.99 -74.57 79.84
CA LYS A 759 -157.16 -73.92 80.47
C LYS A 759 -157.85 -74.72 81.58
N GLU A 760 -157.51 -76.01 81.73
CA GLU A 760 -158.04 -76.84 82.81
C GLU A 760 -157.30 -76.58 84.13
N ILE A 761 -156.02 -76.17 84.05
CA ILE A 761 -155.12 -76.02 85.19
C ILE A 761 -155.40 -74.74 86.01
N GLU A 762 -155.53 -73.57 85.38
CA GLU A 762 -155.73 -72.31 86.13
C GLU A 762 -157.16 -72.14 86.70
N LYS A 763 -158.12 -72.96 86.26
CA LYS A 763 -159.48 -72.99 86.81
C LYS A 763 -159.55 -73.44 88.27
N GLN A 764 -158.49 -74.06 88.81
CA GLN A 764 -158.40 -74.42 90.22
C GLN A 764 -157.68 -73.36 91.08
N THR A 765 -157.03 -72.36 90.47
CA THR A 765 -156.34 -71.25 91.17
C THR A 765 -157.29 -70.10 91.48
N HIS A 766 -158.49 -70.38 92.00
CA HIS A 766 -159.59 -69.41 91.97
C HIS A 766 -160.50 -69.39 93.22
N LEU A 767 -159.93 -69.10 94.41
CA LEU A 767 -160.65 -68.48 95.54
C LEU A 767 -159.66 -67.93 96.62
N ILE A 768 -159.98 -66.76 97.22
CA ILE A 768 -159.35 -66.14 98.43
C ILE A 768 -157.93 -65.51 98.24
N LYS A 769 -157.51 -64.40 98.89
CA LYS A 769 -158.14 -63.05 99.11
C LYS A 769 -157.14 -62.02 99.70
N GLN A 770 -157.20 -60.77 99.19
CA GLN A 770 -157.08 -59.42 99.82
C GLN A 770 -156.23 -59.10 101.10
N LEU A 771 -155.48 -57.99 101.00
CA LEU A 771 -155.07 -56.97 102.03
C LEU A 771 -154.02 -57.30 103.12
N GLU A 772 -152.85 -56.61 103.11
CA GLU A 772 -152.37 -55.69 104.19
C GLU A 772 -150.96 -55.08 103.93
N THR A 773 -150.53 -54.12 104.78
CA THR A 773 -149.18 -53.51 104.90
C THR A 773 -148.95 -53.18 106.40
N PRO A 774 -147.73 -53.04 107.00
CA PRO A 774 -146.53 -52.38 106.42
C PRO A 774 -145.13 -52.88 106.91
N LYS A 775 -144.06 -52.14 106.54
CA LYS A 775 -142.72 -52.01 107.20
C LYS A 775 -141.88 -53.27 107.56
N LYS A 776 -140.68 -53.34 106.97
CA LYS A 776 -139.40 -53.85 107.53
C LYS A 776 -139.35 -55.23 108.25
N GLY A 777 -138.75 -56.21 107.58
CA GLY A 777 -137.44 -56.74 108.05
C GLY A 777 -137.33 -58.19 108.57
N ILE A 778 -136.40 -58.93 107.94
CA ILE A 778 -135.53 -60.01 108.51
C ILE A 778 -136.17 -61.38 108.81
N SER A 779 -135.50 -62.43 108.29
CA SER A 779 -135.64 -63.88 108.62
C SER A 779 -136.97 -64.54 108.15
N HIS A 780 -136.93 -65.69 107.46
CA HIS A 780 -137.02 -67.08 107.97
C HIS A 780 -138.37 -67.39 108.67
N GLN A 781 -138.98 -68.58 108.54
CA GLN A 781 -138.44 -69.90 108.18
C GLN A 781 -139.56 -70.85 107.64
N ARG A 782 -139.17 -72.06 107.20
CA ARG A 782 -139.78 -73.42 107.45
C ARG A 782 -141.25 -73.52 107.94
N ASN A 783 -142.01 -74.57 107.63
CA ASN A 783 -141.69 -75.99 107.39
C ASN A 783 -142.85 -76.63 106.58
N ASN A 784 -142.75 -77.83 105.98
CA ASN A 784 -142.58 -79.12 106.67
C ASN A 784 -142.01 -80.18 105.69
N SER A 785 -140.96 -80.90 106.07
CA SER A 785 -140.98 -82.32 106.49
C SER A 785 -141.26 -83.33 105.35
N SER A 786 -140.46 -84.37 105.13
CA SER A 786 -139.41 -84.94 106.01
C SER A 786 -138.00 -84.49 105.59
N GLN A 787 -137.07 -84.11 106.48
CA GLN A 787 -136.54 -84.79 107.68
C GLN A 787 -135.79 -86.09 107.37
N ASN A 788 -134.56 -86.18 107.89
CA ASN A 788 -133.87 -87.39 108.38
C ASN A 788 -133.53 -88.49 107.35
N HIS A 789 -132.36 -89.11 107.30
CA HIS A 789 -130.96 -88.81 107.71
C HIS A 789 -130.08 -89.43 106.55
N LEU A 790 -128.75 -89.55 106.48
CA LEU A 790 -127.64 -89.81 107.42
C LEU A 790 -126.33 -89.85 106.58
N SER A 791 -125.16 -89.75 107.21
CA SER A 791 -123.84 -90.33 106.82
C SER A 791 -123.37 -90.49 105.33
N HIS A 792 -122.23 -89.84 105.05
CA HIS A 792 -120.97 -90.44 104.52
C HIS A 792 -120.75 -90.81 103.03
N ASN A 793 -119.65 -90.25 102.51
CA ASN A 793 -118.52 -90.90 101.82
C ASN A 793 -118.59 -91.48 100.38
N HIS A 794 -117.69 -90.94 99.54
CA HIS A 794 -116.99 -91.58 98.40
C HIS A 794 -117.87 -91.99 97.18
N SER A 795 -117.37 -92.22 95.95
CA SER A 795 -115.99 -92.17 95.42
C SER A 795 -115.98 -91.91 93.89
N SER A 796 -114.93 -91.26 93.35
CA SER A 796 -114.26 -91.58 92.06
C SER A 796 -115.01 -91.41 90.72
N GLN A 797 -114.38 -91.20 89.55
CA GLN A 797 -113.01 -90.72 89.20
C GLN A 797 -112.91 -90.31 87.70
N ASN A 798 -111.90 -89.49 87.36
CA ASN A 798 -111.18 -89.38 86.05
C ASN A 798 -111.98 -88.90 84.80
N HIS A 799 -111.45 -88.09 83.86
CA HIS A 799 -110.15 -87.40 83.62
C HIS A 799 -110.36 -86.32 82.49
N PHE A 800 -109.46 -85.44 82.02
CA PHE A 800 -108.02 -85.17 82.29
C PHE A 800 -107.74 -83.64 82.42
N SER A 801 -107.06 -82.98 81.46
CA SER A 801 -106.69 -81.53 81.47
C SER A 801 -106.42 -80.99 80.03
N LEU A 802 -106.29 -79.69 79.65
CA LEU A 802 -106.10 -78.34 80.24
C LEU A 802 -104.66 -77.72 80.24
N THR A 803 -104.56 -76.39 80.01
CA THR A 803 -103.45 -75.38 80.24
C THR A 803 -102.42 -75.06 79.12
N PRO A 804 -101.69 -73.89 79.11
CA PRO A 804 -101.90 -72.51 79.66
C PRO A 804 -101.58 -71.33 78.66
N SER A 805 -101.37 -70.08 79.12
CA SER A 805 -101.13 -68.83 78.32
C SER A 805 -100.34 -67.73 79.08
N HIS A 806 -99.74 -66.68 78.42
CA HIS A 806 -99.46 -65.32 79.00
C HIS A 806 -98.75 -64.22 78.10
N LYS A 807 -99.16 -62.92 78.27
CA LYS A 807 -98.46 -61.58 78.42
C LYS A 807 -97.22 -61.14 77.56
N ILE A 808 -96.72 -59.87 77.46
CA ILE A 808 -97.15 -58.41 77.44
C ILE A 808 -95.88 -57.51 77.18
N GLU A 809 -95.94 -56.36 76.43
CA GLU A 809 -95.49 -54.95 76.77
C GLU A 809 -95.12 -53.99 75.57
N LYS A 810 -95.39 -52.66 75.73
CA LYS A 810 -94.94 -51.37 75.06
C LYS A 810 -94.87 -51.24 73.50
N GLN A 811 -95.30 -50.17 72.78
CA GLN A 811 -95.39 -48.67 72.90
C GLN A 811 -94.12 -47.90 72.43
N GLN A 812 -94.14 -46.72 71.76
CA GLN A 812 -95.13 -45.88 71.01
C GLN A 812 -94.31 -44.95 70.01
N ASP A 813 -94.67 -43.81 69.38
CA ASP A 813 -95.80 -42.83 69.38
C ASP A 813 -95.96 -42.04 68.03
N LYS A 814 -96.57 -40.83 68.00
CA LYS A 814 -97.10 -40.12 66.80
C LYS A 814 -97.20 -38.56 66.88
N ARG A 815 -97.45 -37.93 65.70
CA ARG A 815 -97.96 -36.53 65.38
C ARG A 815 -96.95 -35.36 65.53
N THR A 816 -96.62 -34.52 64.51
CA THR A 816 -97.35 -33.53 63.63
C THR A 816 -97.79 -32.24 64.34
N THR A 817 -97.54 -31.01 63.84
CA THR A 817 -97.89 -30.45 62.50
C THR A 817 -97.03 -29.26 61.97
N LEU A 818 -97.14 -28.98 60.65
CA LEU A 818 -97.00 -27.69 59.92
C LEU A 818 -95.63 -26.93 59.82
N SER A 819 -94.95 -27.05 58.66
CA SER A 819 -94.80 -25.99 57.62
C SER A 819 -93.76 -26.38 56.52
N ALA A 820 -93.57 -25.55 55.48
CA ALA A 820 -93.20 -25.99 54.12
C ALA A 820 -91.69 -25.99 53.74
N THR A 821 -91.27 -26.94 52.88
CA THR A 821 -90.23 -26.77 51.82
C THR A 821 -90.11 -28.00 50.89
N ARG A 822 -89.63 -27.79 49.64
CA ARG A 822 -89.05 -28.80 48.70
C ARG A 822 -89.94 -29.98 48.21
N GLU A 823 -89.62 -30.73 47.14
CA GLU A 823 -88.98 -30.46 45.83
C GLU A 823 -89.28 -31.63 44.85
N ARG A 824 -88.88 -31.49 43.56
CA ARG A 824 -88.67 -32.53 42.52
C ARG A 824 -89.87 -33.30 41.92
N ARG A 825 -89.87 -33.36 40.58
CA ARG A 825 -90.71 -34.24 39.76
C ARG A 825 -89.87 -34.94 38.66
N LYS A 826 -90.09 -36.24 38.53
CA LYS A 826 -90.31 -37.02 37.30
C LYS A 826 -89.57 -36.64 35.98
N ALA A 827 -88.66 -37.53 35.58
CA ALA A 827 -88.80 -38.48 34.47
C ALA A 827 -88.76 -38.04 32.97
N VAL A 828 -87.79 -38.66 32.26
CA VAL A 828 -87.97 -39.49 31.03
C VAL A 828 -87.96 -38.86 29.62
N GLN A 829 -86.94 -39.31 28.85
CA GLN A 829 -86.83 -39.56 27.38
C GLN A 829 -86.53 -38.46 26.32
N MET A 830 -85.36 -38.69 25.68
CA MET A 830 -85.07 -38.69 24.23
C MET A 830 -84.60 -37.41 23.46
N LYS A 831 -83.63 -37.68 22.56
CA LYS A 831 -83.09 -36.89 21.43
C LYS A 831 -82.16 -35.70 21.71
N ALA A 832 -80.87 -36.00 21.80
CA ALA A 832 -79.87 -35.48 20.85
C ALA A 832 -79.08 -36.72 20.34
N ALA A 833 -78.97 -37.03 19.05
CA ALA A 833 -78.55 -36.22 17.89
C ALA A 833 -77.02 -36.05 17.87
N ASP A 834 -76.39 -37.09 17.32
CA ASP A 834 -74.98 -37.19 16.97
C ASP A 834 -74.51 -36.03 16.08
N SER A 835 -73.43 -35.38 16.50
CA SER A 835 -72.44 -34.82 15.60
C SER A 835 -71.08 -34.86 16.31
N GLY A 836 -70.30 -35.90 16.04
CA GLY A 836 -68.93 -35.99 16.56
C GLY A 836 -68.07 -34.81 16.10
N ILE A 837 -67.53 -34.04 17.05
CA ILE A 837 -66.50 -33.04 16.77
C ILE A 837 -65.25 -33.81 16.31
N ASP A 838 -64.98 -33.78 15.01
CA ASP A 838 -63.79 -34.43 14.45
C ASP A 838 -62.53 -33.73 14.97
N ALA A 839 -61.86 -34.37 15.94
CA ALA A 839 -60.59 -33.91 16.48
C ALA A 839 -59.49 -33.79 15.41
N SER A 840 -59.62 -34.48 14.26
CA SER A 840 -58.75 -34.30 13.10
C SER A 840 -58.99 -32.96 12.38
N TYR A 841 -60.26 -32.52 12.31
CA TYR A 841 -60.63 -31.22 11.76
C TYR A 841 -60.22 -30.08 12.69
N LEU A 842 -60.56 -30.15 13.98
CA LEU A 842 -60.13 -29.13 14.96
C LEU A 842 -58.60 -29.02 15.03
N ARG A 843 -57.86 -30.14 15.00
CA ARG A 843 -56.38 -30.13 14.91
C ARG A 843 -55.88 -29.47 13.63
N LYS A 844 -56.54 -29.66 12.48
CA LYS A 844 -56.18 -28.99 11.21
C LYS A 844 -56.41 -27.48 11.28
N VAL A 845 -57.55 -27.02 11.79
CA VAL A 845 -57.83 -25.57 11.87
C VAL A 845 -56.89 -24.89 12.88
N LEU A 846 -56.60 -25.53 14.03
CA LEU A 846 -55.60 -25.06 14.99
C LEU A 846 -54.19 -24.95 14.39
N LEU A 847 -53.73 -25.98 13.65
CA LEU A 847 -52.44 -25.90 12.95
C LEU A 847 -52.46 -24.78 11.91
N GLN A 848 -53.52 -24.68 11.10
CA GLN A 848 -53.62 -23.68 10.04
C GLN A 848 -53.65 -22.26 10.61
N PHE A 849 -54.28 -22.01 11.76
CA PHE A 849 -54.23 -20.73 12.48
C PHE A 849 -52.79 -20.26 12.77
N PHE A 850 -51.88 -21.14 13.19
CA PHE A 850 -50.49 -20.76 13.43
C PHE A 850 -49.66 -20.52 12.15
N TYR A 851 -50.08 -21.05 11.00
CA TYR A 851 -49.38 -20.92 9.71
C TYR A 851 -49.94 -19.83 8.75
N GLN A 852 -51.14 -19.30 9.00
CA GLN A 852 -51.75 -18.23 8.19
C GLN A 852 -51.26 -16.83 8.61
N ASP A 853 -51.53 -15.79 7.80
CA ASP A 853 -51.22 -14.40 8.12
C ASP A 853 -52.23 -13.77 9.10
N ALA A 854 -51.90 -12.60 9.66
CA ALA A 854 -52.69 -11.98 10.73
C ALA A 854 -54.15 -11.71 10.34
N ASN A 855 -54.41 -11.17 9.15
CA ASN A 855 -55.77 -10.86 8.70
C ASN A 855 -56.62 -12.12 8.57
N THR A 856 -56.03 -13.23 8.15
CA THR A 856 -56.74 -14.51 8.00
C THR A 856 -56.95 -15.20 9.36
N ARG A 857 -56.03 -15.06 10.33
CA ARG A 857 -56.19 -15.56 11.70
C ARG A 857 -57.45 -15.02 12.37
N ASP A 858 -57.70 -13.71 12.26
CA ASP A 858 -58.85 -13.05 12.89
C ASP A 858 -60.19 -13.61 12.38
N THR A 859 -60.25 -14.07 11.12
CA THR A 859 -61.44 -14.72 10.53
C THR A 859 -61.61 -16.19 10.95
N LEU A 860 -60.56 -16.85 11.43
CA LEU A 860 -60.60 -18.25 11.87
C LEU A 860 -61.01 -18.41 13.35
N ILE A 861 -60.96 -17.34 14.15
CA ILE A 861 -61.30 -17.40 15.58
C ILE A 861 -62.77 -17.78 15.83
N PRO A 862 -63.78 -17.16 15.18
CA PRO A 862 -65.17 -17.61 15.29
C PRO A 862 -65.39 -19.05 14.85
N VAL A 863 -64.66 -19.50 13.82
CA VAL A 863 -64.75 -20.86 13.28
C VAL A 863 -64.22 -21.86 14.31
N MET A 864 -63.09 -21.60 14.96
CA MET A 864 -62.58 -22.51 15.99
C MET A 864 -63.44 -22.54 17.25
N LEU A 865 -63.93 -21.38 17.72
CA LEU A 865 -64.76 -21.31 18.93
C LEU A 865 -66.15 -21.94 18.73
N SER A 866 -66.77 -21.77 17.55
CA SER A 866 -68.04 -22.45 17.23
C SER A 866 -67.89 -23.97 17.06
N ILE A 867 -66.73 -24.47 16.57
CA ILE A 867 -66.42 -25.92 16.56
C ILE A 867 -66.29 -26.50 17.98
N VAL A 868 -65.82 -25.69 18.94
CA VAL A 868 -65.71 -26.08 20.37
C VAL A 868 -67.05 -25.93 21.12
N GLY A 869 -68.03 -25.24 20.52
CA GLY A 869 -69.40 -25.10 21.04
C GLY A 869 -69.64 -23.85 21.89
N CYS A 870 -68.77 -22.83 21.81
CA CYS A 870 -69.00 -21.52 22.43
C CYS A 870 -70.20 -20.80 21.80
N ASP A 871 -70.88 -19.95 22.57
CA ASP A 871 -71.99 -19.15 22.06
C ASP A 871 -71.56 -17.85 21.36
N GLU A 872 -72.49 -17.24 20.61
CA GLU A 872 -72.27 -16.03 19.82
C GLU A 872 -71.71 -14.84 20.65
N SER A 873 -72.06 -14.76 21.95
CA SER A 873 -71.61 -13.71 22.86
C SER A 873 -70.20 -13.98 23.42
N GLU A 874 -69.87 -15.23 23.71
CA GLU A 874 -68.52 -15.66 24.08
C GLU A 874 -67.54 -15.43 22.91
N ILE A 875 -67.96 -15.75 21.68
CA ILE A 875 -67.19 -15.54 20.46
C ILE A 875 -66.89 -14.04 20.25
N GLN A 876 -67.89 -13.17 20.37
CA GLN A 876 -67.70 -11.72 20.24
C GLN A 876 -66.78 -11.14 21.32
N LEU A 877 -66.87 -11.63 22.56
CA LEU A 877 -65.99 -11.22 23.65
C LEU A 877 -64.53 -11.65 23.41
N ALA A 878 -64.32 -12.86 22.89
CA ALA A 878 -63.01 -13.38 22.53
C ALA A 878 -62.38 -12.61 21.36
N GLN A 879 -63.14 -12.37 20.29
CA GLN A 879 -62.68 -11.56 19.15
C GLN A 879 -62.28 -10.15 19.59
N ARG A 880 -63.08 -9.51 20.45
CA ARG A 880 -62.78 -8.16 20.97
C ARG A 880 -61.44 -8.14 21.71
N LYS A 881 -61.24 -9.02 22.69
CA LYS A 881 -59.97 -9.12 23.42
C LYS A 881 -58.77 -9.45 22.53
N TRP A 882 -58.97 -10.24 21.48
CA TRP A 882 -57.92 -10.55 20.51
C TRP A 882 -57.52 -9.30 19.68
N SER A 883 -58.50 -8.55 19.17
CA SER A 883 -58.24 -7.28 18.48
C SER A 883 -57.56 -6.25 19.40
N ASP A 884 -58.04 -6.11 20.64
CA ASP A 884 -57.46 -5.21 21.65
C ASP A 884 -55.98 -5.58 21.94
N GLY A 885 -55.64 -6.87 22.01
CA GLY A 885 -54.27 -7.35 22.20
C GLY A 885 -53.33 -7.10 21.00
N ASN A 886 -53.81 -7.32 19.77
CA ASN A 886 -53.00 -7.12 18.56
C ASN A 886 -52.70 -5.63 18.26
N GLN A 887 -53.52 -4.69 18.75
CA GLN A 887 -53.21 -3.26 18.68
C GLN A 887 -52.01 -2.87 19.57
N ILE A 888 -51.82 -3.53 20.72
CA ILE A 888 -50.69 -3.25 21.61
C ILE A 888 -49.37 -3.73 20.98
N ILE A 889 -49.37 -4.89 20.33
CA ILE A 889 -48.16 -5.47 19.72
C ILE A 889 -47.76 -4.75 18.43
N SER A 890 -48.72 -4.28 17.63
CA SER A 890 -48.43 -3.52 16.39
C SER A 890 -47.90 -2.10 16.62
N GLY A 891 -47.96 -1.57 17.85
CA GLY A 891 -47.34 -0.30 18.23
C GLY A 891 -45.82 -0.36 18.45
N ALA A 892 -45.25 -1.55 18.70
CA ALA A 892 -43.85 -1.71 19.11
C ALA A 892 -42.83 -1.69 17.94
N SER A 893 -43.30 -1.80 16.69
CA SER A 893 -42.47 -2.03 15.49
C SER A 893 -41.72 -0.79 14.96
N ARG A 894 -41.24 0.12 15.84
CA ARG A 894 -40.59 1.39 15.45
C ARG A 894 -39.32 1.77 16.21
N PHE A 895 -38.76 0.87 17.01
CA PHE A 895 -37.41 1.02 17.56
C PHE A 895 -36.49 -0.10 17.05
N TRP A 896 -35.23 0.24 16.79
CA TRP A 896 -34.15 -0.60 16.24
C TRP A 896 -34.29 -1.04 14.76
N PRO A 897 -33.70 -0.28 13.82
CA PRO A 897 -33.27 -0.80 12.53
C PRO A 897 -31.89 -1.48 12.65
N PHE A 898 -31.74 -2.65 12.05
CA PHE A 898 -30.43 -3.20 11.65
C PHE A 898 -30.46 -3.46 10.13
N THR A 899 -29.51 -2.87 9.43
CA THR A 899 -29.14 -3.14 8.03
C THR A 899 -27.63 -3.05 7.92
#